data_AF-A0A1U7HDT4-F1
#
_entry.id   AF-A0A1U7HDT4-F1
#
_cell.length_a   1.000
_cell.length_b   1.000
_cell.length_c   1.000
_cell.angle_alpha   90.00
_cell.angle_beta   90.00
_cell.angle_gamma   90.00
#
_symmetry.space_group_name_H-M   'P 1'
#
loop_
_entity.id
_entity.type
_entity.pdbx_description
1 polymer ?
#
loop_
_entity_poly.entity_id
_entity_poly.type
_entity_poly.pdbx_seq_one_letter_code
_entity_poly.pdbx_strand_id
1 'polypeptide(L)'
;MTVWAVSVTDTFLNELLNLPHAISKKVAGKIKILEKDPISAQGDAKKLKGYKQNVYRVRLGDYRLFYSFGDGWIKLLSIRKRDDRTYETEVPAFDLPIVSPRAIENWEDSTASNSIPTSSPIASRPLPFILTQEQLQQWQIPQQHWDDLCQVKTEDDLIALAIPDKILSRILDNLFPRPIEEIENQPEYLLAQPEDLDRFFNGDISAFLLKLDPEQEKLLSFGSKGSTLVKGGPGTGKSTLALYRVKTLLEWGVKPILFTTYTKALVTYSQQLLEQLLGNSPEAMGVTVTTVDSLVYKNYGKTGFASEEQCLDCLAIALKTAELPARNVFDRQVRRQSLEKLGLTYLLQEILEIIESRGLNSLEDYQNTSRNGRGIPLKANLREAIWAVYQTWTDLMEKNGTLTWEQLRRKALAVVSRSDFTPPYQAVIVDEAQDLSPVALRFLLSLIPSVDSVYLTADASQSLYQKGFSWKQIHADLKVAGRTLLLKRNYRNTQQISAACAQILAGTEAGDEDCIRQYPSPHHGDLPLVWQGEDEREEILRIRDFFITCAKKYRLPLHGSAILCPSIQGAKQYAQRLDQLGLKAKFVGSKEIDLRAPYIKTMTLHSAKGLEFPFVVVGLSESTFPQIEENLPPQEIAIALNAQRRLFYVGCSRAMRALMVSGTKTSCQFLEHLDENYWQLARTKGDRK
;
A
#
# COMPACT_ATOMS: atom_id res chain seq x y z
N MET A 1 -36.27 2.18 19.89
CA MET A 1 -35.16 2.93 20.54
C MET A 1 -34.04 2.95 19.53
N THR A 2 -33.63 4.13 19.06
CA THR A 2 -32.48 4.26 18.16
C THR A 2 -31.22 3.92 18.95
N VAL A 3 -30.57 2.80 18.60
CA VAL A 3 -29.26 2.45 19.15
C VAL A 3 -28.23 3.25 18.35
N TRP A 4 -27.44 4.08 19.03
CA TRP A 4 -26.46 4.94 18.39
C TRP A 4 -25.13 4.20 18.25
N ALA A 5 -24.52 4.21 17.07
CA ALA A 5 -23.23 3.58 16.85
C ALA A 5 -22.11 4.46 17.43
N VAL A 6 -21.27 3.88 18.28
CA VAL A 6 -20.15 4.60 18.92
C VAL A 6 -18.85 4.38 18.16
N SER A 7 -18.14 5.46 17.88
CA SER A 7 -16.78 5.46 17.34
C SER A 7 -15.81 6.22 18.24
N VAL A 8 -14.53 5.89 18.13
CA VAL A 8 -13.44 6.49 18.90
C VAL A 8 -12.32 6.96 17.99
N THR A 9 -11.57 7.98 18.43
CA THR A 9 -10.34 8.46 17.78
C THR A 9 -9.09 7.88 18.46
N ASP A 10 -7.94 7.93 17.79
CA ASP A 10 -6.66 7.51 18.39
C ASP A 10 -6.30 8.33 19.62
N THR A 11 -6.51 9.65 19.58
CA THR A 11 -6.23 10.51 20.75
C THR A 11 -7.14 10.15 21.93
N PHE A 12 -8.42 9.83 21.70
CA PHE A 12 -9.30 9.35 22.77
C PHE A 12 -8.76 8.07 23.41
N LEU A 13 -8.36 7.08 22.60
CA LEU A 13 -7.81 5.82 23.09
C LEU A 13 -6.51 6.01 23.88
N ASN A 14 -5.62 6.90 23.40
CA ASN A 14 -4.37 7.23 24.08
C ASN A 14 -4.62 7.90 25.44
N GLU A 15 -5.57 8.83 25.51
CA GLU A 15 -5.92 9.54 26.75
C GLU A 15 -6.65 8.62 27.74
N LEU A 16 -7.51 7.71 27.26
CA LEU A 16 -8.21 6.73 28.07
C LEU A 16 -7.25 5.84 28.88
N LEU A 17 -6.15 5.40 28.27
CA LEU A 17 -5.12 4.60 28.95
C LEU A 17 -4.42 5.35 30.09
N ASN A 18 -4.37 6.68 30.04
CA ASN A 18 -3.72 7.50 31.06
C ASN A 18 -4.65 7.80 32.25
N LEU A 19 -5.92 7.37 32.19
CA LEU A 19 -6.88 7.65 33.25
C LEU A 19 -6.71 6.73 34.45
N PRO A 20 -6.92 7.24 35.67
CA PRO A 20 -7.06 6.39 36.84
C PRO A 20 -8.15 5.33 36.63
N HIS A 21 -7.90 4.11 37.09
CA HIS A 21 -8.82 2.96 36.90
C HIS A 21 -10.26 3.25 37.41
N ALA A 22 -10.40 4.02 38.50
CA ALA A 22 -11.71 4.44 39.02
C ALA A 22 -12.50 5.37 38.08
N ILE A 23 -11.80 6.10 37.20
CA ILE A 23 -12.39 7.00 36.20
C ILE A 23 -12.62 6.25 34.89
N SER A 24 -11.70 5.38 34.48
CA SER A 24 -11.86 4.51 33.30
C SER A 24 -13.16 3.69 33.37
N LYS A 25 -13.46 3.05 34.50
CA LYS A 25 -14.74 2.32 34.71
C LYS A 25 -15.98 3.20 34.56
N LYS A 26 -15.88 4.50 34.83
CA LYS A 26 -16.99 5.45 34.65
C LYS A 26 -17.18 5.82 33.18
N VAL A 27 -16.15 5.70 32.34
CA VAL A 27 -16.22 5.98 30.89
C VAL A 27 -17.21 5.02 30.23
N ALA A 28 -17.04 3.71 30.40
CA ALA A 28 -17.94 2.70 29.82
C ALA A 28 -19.41 2.92 30.25
N GLY A 29 -19.63 3.21 31.55
CA GLY A 29 -20.96 3.54 32.05
C GLY A 29 -21.55 4.83 31.45
N LYS A 30 -20.72 5.84 31.18
CA LYS A 30 -21.17 7.09 30.57
C LYS A 30 -21.41 6.95 29.06
N ILE A 31 -20.68 6.07 28.37
CA ILE A 31 -20.94 5.70 26.98
C ILE A 31 -22.32 5.04 26.86
N LYS A 32 -22.68 4.10 27.75
CA LYS A 32 -24.03 3.50 27.80
C LYS A 32 -25.15 4.52 28.02
N ILE A 33 -24.85 5.64 28.67
CA ILE A 33 -25.79 6.77 28.82
C ILE A 33 -25.88 7.56 27.52
N LEU A 34 -24.74 7.85 26.89
CA LEU A 34 -24.68 8.55 25.60
C LEU A 34 -25.37 7.77 24.48
N GLU A 35 -25.22 6.43 24.44
CA GLU A 35 -25.90 5.55 23.48
C GLU A 35 -27.44 5.64 23.55
N LYS A 36 -27.99 6.06 24.69
CA LYS A 36 -29.44 6.23 24.88
C LYS A 36 -29.89 7.67 24.65
N ASP A 37 -29.10 8.63 25.08
CA ASP A 37 -29.40 10.07 24.97
C ASP A 37 -28.10 10.89 24.88
N PRO A 38 -27.58 11.14 23.67
CA PRO A 38 -26.36 11.92 23.48
C PRO A 38 -26.58 13.43 23.60
N ILE A 39 -27.84 13.90 23.53
CA ILE A 39 -28.16 15.33 23.51
C ILE A 39 -28.14 15.91 24.92
N SER A 40 -28.82 15.26 25.86
CA SER A 40 -28.88 15.70 27.25
C SER A 40 -27.91 14.92 28.13
N ALA A 41 -27.64 13.64 27.81
CA ALA A 41 -26.82 12.74 28.63
C ALA A 41 -27.25 12.77 30.11
N GLN A 42 -28.56 12.75 30.36
CA GLN A 42 -29.19 12.95 31.69
C GLN A 42 -28.94 14.36 32.29
N GLY A 43 -28.81 15.40 31.47
CA GLY A 43 -28.59 16.80 31.87
C GLY A 43 -27.12 17.21 32.03
N ASP A 44 -26.17 16.28 31.84
CA ASP A 44 -24.73 16.53 32.01
C ASP A 44 -24.06 17.09 30.75
N ALA A 45 -24.68 16.95 29.57
CA ALA A 45 -24.12 17.39 28.30
C ALA A 45 -24.18 18.91 28.15
N LYS A 46 -23.06 19.52 27.76
CA LYS A 46 -22.99 20.96 27.40
C LYS A 46 -22.31 21.15 26.06
N LYS A 47 -22.97 21.88 25.16
CA LYS A 47 -22.41 22.28 23.86
C LYS A 47 -21.31 23.33 24.04
N LEU A 48 -20.19 23.18 23.35
CA LEU A 48 -19.12 24.18 23.30
C LEU A 48 -19.40 25.20 22.20
N LYS A 49 -19.04 26.47 22.45
CA LYS A 49 -19.14 27.57 21.48
C LYS A 49 -17.76 27.80 20.84
N GLY A 50 -17.71 28.10 19.54
CA GLY A 50 -16.47 28.43 18.82
C GLY A 50 -15.92 27.31 17.91
N TYR A 51 -16.46 26.10 18.00
CA TYR A 51 -16.10 24.98 17.10
C TYR A 51 -17.03 24.95 15.88
N LYS A 52 -16.47 24.67 14.69
CA LYS A 52 -17.26 24.55 13.44
C LYS A 52 -18.30 23.42 13.51
N GLN A 53 -17.99 22.34 14.20
CA GLN A 53 -18.89 21.21 14.42
C GLN A 53 -19.53 21.25 15.82
N ASN A 54 -20.62 20.49 15.98
CA ASN A 54 -21.37 20.41 17.23
C ASN A 54 -20.63 19.54 18.28
N VAL A 55 -19.61 20.11 18.91
CA VAL A 55 -18.85 19.47 19.98
C VAL A 55 -19.53 19.67 21.34
N TYR A 56 -19.68 18.59 22.09
CA TYR A 56 -20.26 18.54 23.43
C TYR A 56 -19.23 18.06 24.45
N ARG A 57 -19.47 18.41 25.72
CA ARG A 57 -18.74 17.87 26.86
C ARG A 57 -19.69 17.25 27.88
N VAL A 58 -19.26 16.15 28.50
CA VAL A 58 -19.92 15.51 29.65
C VAL A 58 -18.93 15.36 30.80
N ARG A 59 -19.44 15.43 32.04
CA ARG A 59 -18.63 15.35 33.25
C ARG A 59 -18.28 13.90 33.59
N LEU A 60 -17.00 13.66 33.91
CA LEU A 60 -16.45 12.41 34.43
C LEU A 60 -15.61 12.71 35.69
N GLY A 61 -16.27 13.13 36.77
CA GLY A 61 -15.58 13.58 37.99
C GLY A 61 -14.79 14.87 37.76
N ASP A 62 -13.47 14.78 37.87
CA ASP A 62 -12.50 15.87 37.58
C ASP A 62 -12.05 15.92 36.13
N TYR A 63 -12.55 14.99 35.30
CA TYR A 63 -12.26 14.92 33.87
C TYR A 63 -13.50 15.32 33.06
N ARG A 64 -13.27 15.71 31.82
CA ARG A 64 -14.29 16.03 30.83
C ARG A 64 -14.12 15.14 29.62
N LEU A 65 -15.20 14.46 29.24
CA LEU A 65 -15.30 13.74 27.97
C LEU A 65 -15.82 14.69 26.91
N PHE A 66 -15.09 14.83 25.81
CA PHE A 66 -15.47 15.57 24.62
C PHE A 66 -15.95 14.61 23.54
N TYR A 67 -17.09 14.91 22.94
CA TYR A 67 -17.69 14.07 21.89
C TYR A 67 -18.49 14.92 20.90
N SER A 68 -18.69 14.40 19.70
CA SER A 68 -19.65 14.90 18.73
C SER A 68 -20.66 13.81 18.37
N PHE A 69 -21.83 14.19 17.86
CA PHE A 69 -22.85 13.23 17.45
C PHE A 69 -23.69 13.81 16.30
N GLY A 70 -24.27 12.92 15.50
CA GLY A 70 -25.13 13.20 14.35
C GLY A 70 -25.99 11.98 14.03
N ASP A 71 -26.80 12.00 12.96
CA ASP A 71 -27.82 10.99 12.59
C ASP A 71 -27.52 9.51 12.98
N GLY A 72 -27.79 9.13 14.24
CA GLY A 72 -27.57 7.77 14.76
C GLY A 72 -26.13 7.38 15.12
N TRP A 73 -25.17 8.31 15.20
CA TRP A 73 -23.78 8.03 15.58
C TRP A 73 -23.24 8.97 16.67
N ILE A 74 -22.26 8.48 17.43
CA ILE A 74 -21.55 9.21 18.49
C ILE A 74 -20.04 9.00 18.29
N LYS A 75 -19.29 10.10 18.18
CA LYS A 75 -17.82 10.10 18.05
C LYS A 75 -17.18 10.61 19.33
N LEU A 76 -16.43 9.76 20.02
CA LEU A 76 -15.67 10.14 21.21
C LEU A 76 -14.33 10.74 20.80
N LEU A 77 -14.05 11.98 21.23
CA LEU A 77 -12.92 12.77 20.73
C LEU A 77 -11.74 12.78 21.71
N SER A 78 -11.97 13.14 22.98
CA SER A 78 -10.89 13.37 23.95
C SER A 78 -11.40 13.30 25.39
N ILE A 79 -10.54 12.91 26.34
CA ILE A 79 -10.76 12.96 27.79
C ILE A 79 -9.65 13.80 28.42
N ARG A 80 -10.00 14.97 28.98
CA ARG A 80 -9.03 15.88 29.61
C ARG A 80 -9.34 16.13 31.08
N LYS A 81 -8.29 16.29 31.89
CA LYS A 81 -8.39 16.77 33.27
C LYS A 81 -8.83 18.23 33.26
N ARG A 82 -9.59 18.65 34.27
CA ARG A 82 -10.03 20.04 34.42
C ARG A 82 -8.86 20.92 34.89
N ASP A 83 -8.33 21.75 33.98
CA ASP A 83 -7.32 22.79 34.25
C ASP A 83 -7.49 24.02 33.33
N ASP A 84 -6.64 25.05 33.50
CA ASP A 84 -6.72 26.30 32.73
C ASP A 84 -6.35 26.13 31.24
N ARG A 85 -5.54 25.12 30.90
CA ARG A 85 -5.09 24.82 29.53
C ARG A 85 -6.05 23.93 28.74
N THR A 86 -7.13 23.47 29.34
CA THR A 86 -8.09 22.53 28.73
C THR A 86 -8.64 23.03 27.37
N TYR A 87 -8.62 24.36 27.15
CA TYR A 87 -9.17 25.04 25.97
C TYR A 87 -8.13 25.79 25.13
N GLU A 88 -6.84 25.75 25.48
CA GLU A 88 -5.80 26.47 24.73
C GLU A 88 -5.56 25.82 23.36
N THR A 89 -5.63 26.64 22.31
CA THR A 89 -5.52 26.25 20.88
C THR A 89 -4.15 26.56 20.27
N GLU A 90 -3.18 27.02 21.05
CA GLU A 90 -1.90 27.49 20.51
C GLU A 90 -0.99 26.33 20.09
N VAL A 91 -1.14 25.91 18.84
CA VAL A 91 -0.06 25.27 18.09
C VAL A 91 0.80 26.41 17.53
N PRO A 92 2.13 26.44 17.76
CA PRO A 92 3.00 27.31 16.99
C PRO A 92 2.78 26.99 15.50
N ALA A 93 2.37 27.97 14.71
CA ALA A 93 2.23 27.81 13.27
C ALA A 93 3.57 27.31 12.71
N PHE A 94 3.57 26.07 12.19
CA PHE A 94 4.71 25.56 11.46
C PHE A 94 4.45 25.87 9.99
N ASP A 95 4.85 27.08 9.58
CA ASP A 95 5.02 27.35 8.16
C ASP A 95 6.12 26.42 7.66
N LEU A 96 5.82 25.60 6.64
CA LEU A 96 6.88 25.00 5.83
C LEU A 96 7.83 26.15 5.45
N PRO A 97 9.16 26.00 5.57
CA PRO A 97 10.05 27.06 5.15
C PRO A 97 9.78 27.34 3.67
N ILE A 98 9.09 28.45 3.39
CA ILE A 98 9.18 29.13 2.11
C ILE A 98 10.64 29.57 2.07
N VAL A 99 11.49 28.76 1.44
CA VAL A 99 12.85 29.19 1.15
C VAL A 99 12.72 30.19 0.02
N SER A 100 12.40 31.43 0.39
CA SER A 100 12.60 32.58 -0.48
C SER A 100 14.07 32.58 -0.88
N PRO A 101 14.39 32.65 -2.18
CA PRO A 101 15.78 32.72 -2.62
C PRO A 101 16.37 34.01 -2.05
N ARG A 102 17.19 33.92 -0.99
CA ARG A 102 17.91 35.09 -0.47
C ARG A 102 18.65 35.75 -1.63
N ALA A 103 18.31 37.02 -1.88
CA ALA A 103 19.13 37.91 -2.66
C ALA A 103 20.43 38.08 -1.89
N ILE A 104 21.55 37.68 -2.50
CA ILE A 104 22.86 38.01 -1.97
C ILE A 104 23.16 39.39 -2.55
N GLU A 105 23.11 40.40 -1.69
CA GLU A 105 23.64 41.73 -2.00
C GLU A 105 25.13 41.64 -2.30
N ASN A 106 25.55 42.46 -3.25
CA ASN A 106 26.90 42.57 -3.78
C ASN A 106 27.97 42.65 -2.67
N TRP A 107 28.96 41.75 -2.73
CA TRP A 107 30.23 41.94 -2.04
C TRP A 107 31.37 41.91 -3.06
N GLU A 108 31.85 43.10 -3.41
CA GLU A 108 33.14 43.34 -4.03
C GLU A 108 34.28 42.95 -3.06
N ASP A 109 35.32 42.35 -3.64
CA ASP A 109 36.70 42.20 -3.16
C ASP A 109 36.96 42.15 -1.65
N SER A 110 37.22 40.94 -1.14
CA SER A 110 38.32 40.73 -0.20
C SER A 110 38.75 39.26 -0.13
N THR A 111 40.01 39.04 -0.50
CA THR A 111 40.77 37.81 -0.28
C THR A 111 41.01 37.58 1.21
N ALA A 112 40.34 36.60 1.85
CA ALA A 112 40.87 35.79 2.95
C ALA A 112 39.81 34.85 3.58
N SER A 113 40.26 33.62 3.86
CA SER A 113 39.70 32.62 4.79
C SER A 113 38.42 31.86 4.38
N ASN A 114 38.61 30.55 4.18
CA ASN A 114 37.59 29.51 4.19
C ASN A 114 36.67 29.65 5.41
N SER A 115 35.43 30.05 5.20
CA SER A 115 34.34 29.73 6.12
C SER A 115 33.03 29.51 5.34
N ILE A 116 32.40 28.39 5.68
CA ILE A 116 31.21 27.79 5.08
C ILE A 116 29.98 28.67 5.41
N PRO A 117 29.05 28.95 4.48
CA PRO A 117 27.70 29.33 4.87
C PRO A 117 26.98 28.06 5.32
N THR A 118 26.95 27.82 6.62
CA THR A 118 26.14 26.77 7.26
C THR A 118 24.67 27.13 7.09
N SER A 119 23.90 26.34 6.33
CA SER A 119 22.46 26.27 6.58
C SER A 119 22.30 25.71 7.99
N SER A 120 21.76 26.51 8.90
CA SER A 120 21.52 26.08 10.27
C SER A 120 20.55 24.88 10.23
N PRO A 121 20.86 23.74 10.88
CA PRO A 121 19.87 22.67 11.03
C PRO A 121 18.61 23.24 11.68
N ILE A 122 17.43 22.73 11.30
CA ILE A 122 16.17 23.08 11.97
C ILE A 122 16.39 22.88 13.47
N ALA A 123 16.27 23.95 14.27
CA ALA A 123 16.52 23.87 15.70
C ALA A 123 15.58 22.83 16.33
N SER A 124 16.14 21.79 16.94
CA SER A 124 15.39 20.73 17.60
C SER A 124 14.62 21.29 18.79
N ARG A 125 13.30 21.06 18.83
CA ARG A 125 12.47 21.54 19.95
C ARG A 125 12.80 20.73 21.21
N PRO A 126 13.17 21.36 22.34
CA PRO A 126 13.38 20.64 23.59
C PRO A 126 12.04 20.11 24.12
N LEU A 127 12.09 18.99 24.84
CA LEU A 127 10.89 18.47 25.52
C LEU A 127 10.41 19.46 26.60
N PRO A 128 9.09 19.57 26.85
CA PRO A 128 8.54 20.44 27.89
C PRO A 128 9.09 20.13 29.30
N PHE A 129 9.41 18.87 29.56
CA PHE A 129 10.04 18.36 30.77
C PHE A 129 10.77 17.05 30.49
N ILE A 130 11.67 16.65 31.38
CA ILE A 130 12.40 15.37 31.31
C ILE A 130 11.45 14.23 31.64
N LEU A 131 11.43 13.19 30.80
CA LEU A 131 10.60 12.01 31.02
C LEU A 131 11.15 11.18 32.20
N THR A 132 10.31 10.98 33.22
CA THR A 132 10.64 10.13 34.38
C THR A 132 9.97 8.76 34.25
N GLN A 133 10.55 7.73 34.86
CA GLN A 133 9.95 6.39 34.87
C GLN A 133 8.54 6.39 35.50
N GLU A 134 8.30 7.22 36.51
CA GLU A 134 6.97 7.39 37.13
C GLU A 134 5.93 7.91 36.13
N GLN A 135 6.29 8.90 35.30
CA GLN A 135 5.40 9.41 34.25
C GLN A 135 5.16 8.38 33.15
N LEU A 136 6.20 7.67 32.72
CA LEU A 136 6.07 6.61 31.71
C LEU A 136 5.19 5.46 32.22
N GLN A 137 5.29 5.12 33.51
CA GLN A 137 4.41 4.18 34.18
C GLN A 137 2.97 4.69 34.20
N GLN A 138 2.76 5.96 34.54
CA GLN A 138 1.43 6.58 34.53
C GLN A 138 0.79 6.57 33.14
N TRP A 139 1.58 6.76 32.08
CA TRP A 139 1.11 6.72 30.69
C TRP A 139 1.02 5.30 30.10
N GLN A 140 1.19 4.28 30.96
CA GLN A 140 1.16 2.86 30.59
C GLN A 140 2.11 2.55 29.43
N ILE A 141 3.28 3.20 29.40
CA ILE A 141 4.32 2.91 28.43
C ILE A 141 5.03 1.62 28.86
N PRO A 142 5.24 0.64 27.97
CA PRO A 142 5.96 -0.59 28.31
C PRO A 142 7.37 -0.31 28.85
N GLN A 143 7.74 -1.01 29.94
CA GLN A 143 9.03 -0.85 30.63
C GLN A 143 10.24 -1.01 29.72
N GLN A 144 10.13 -1.84 28.69
CA GLN A 144 11.19 -2.08 27.71
C GLN A 144 11.67 -0.82 26.97
N HIS A 145 10.90 0.28 27.00
CA HIS A 145 11.26 1.54 26.34
C HIS A 145 11.68 2.64 27.33
N TRP A 146 11.64 2.40 28.64
CA TRP A 146 11.83 3.46 29.64
C TRP A 146 13.24 4.02 29.64
N ASP A 147 14.25 3.15 29.58
CA ASP A 147 15.65 3.57 29.62
C ASP A 147 16.01 4.47 28.44
N ASP A 148 15.53 4.11 27.25
CA ASP A 148 15.67 4.89 26.02
C ASP A 148 14.93 6.23 26.13
N LEU A 149 13.68 6.22 26.60
CA LEU A 149 12.84 7.42 26.71
C LEU A 149 13.33 8.42 27.74
N CYS A 150 13.88 7.97 28.86
CA CYS A 150 14.45 8.85 29.89
C CYS A 150 15.71 9.59 29.41
N GLN A 151 16.36 9.14 28.34
CA GLN A 151 17.55 9.78 27.76
C GLN A 151 17.22 10.84 26.70
N VAL A 152 15.98 10.84 26.19
CA VAL A 152 15.50 11.76 25.16
C VAL A 152 15.45 13.20 25.70
N LYS A 153 16.02 14.15 24.96
CA LYS A 153 16.03 15.58 25.34
C LYS A 153 15.23 16.45 24.39
N THR A 154 15.10 16.02 23.14
CA THR A 154 14.43 16.78 22.08
C THR A 154 13.32 15.98 21.43
N GLU A 155 12.43 16.68 20.73
CA GLU A 155 11.40 16.06 19.90
C GLU A 155 12.01 15.19 18.80
N ASP A 156 13.14 15.61 18.22
CA ASP A 156 13.90 14.90 17.18
C ASP A 156 14.43 13.56 17.69
N ASP A 157 14.98 13.53 18.91
CA ASP A 157 15.40 12.30 19.58
C ASP A 157 14.21 11.34 19.77
N LEU A 158 13.03 11.87 20.09
CA LEU A 158 11.83 11.10 20.37
C LEU A 158 11.27 10.43 19.11
N ILE A 159 11.18 11.16 17.99
CA ILE A 159 10.69 10.62 16.70
C ILE A 159 11.69 9.67 16.03
N ALA A 160 12.98 9.80 16.34
CA ALA A 160 14.04 8.89 15.88
C ALA A 160 14.09 7.57 16.67
N LEU A 161 13.43 7.53 17.83
CA LEU A 161 13.43 6.38 18.71
C LEU A 161 12.73 5.17 18.05
N ALA A 162 13.22 3.99 18.41
CA ALA A 162 12.78 2.68 17.93
C ALA A 162 11.45 2.21 18.57
N ILE A 163 10.45 3.08 18.68
CA ILE A 163 9.20 2.80 19.40
C ILE A 163 7.98 2.74 18.49
N PRO A 164 7.06 1.79 18.70
CA PRO A 164 5.81 1.71 17.93
C PRO A 164 5.05 3.04 17.82
N ASP A 165 4.43 3.30 16.67
CA ASP A 165 3.66 4.51 16.35
C ASP A 165 2.66 4.89 17.46
N LYS A 166 1.98 3.89 18.03
CA LYS A 166 1.00 4.08 19.12
C LYS A 166 1.65 4.58 20.41
N ILE A 167 2.85 4.12 20.71
CA ILE A 167 3.61 4.54 21.90
C ILE A 167 4.11 5.97 21.68
N LEU A 168 4.69 6.25 20.51
CA LEU A 168 5.13 7.59 20.16
C LEU A 168 3.97 8.59 20.18
N SER A 169 2.85 8.27 19.51
CA SER A 169 1.66 9.12 19.50
C SER A 169 1.14 9.37 20.92
N ARG A 170 1.13 8.36 21.78
CA ARG A 170 0.71 8.52 23.18
C ARG A 170 1.62 9.48 23.95
N ILE A 171 2.93 9.35 23.78
CA ILE A 171 3.89 10.25 24.43
C ILE A 171 3.71 11.67 23.90
N LEU A 172 3.61 11.85 22.58
CA LEU A 172 3.41 13.16 21.94
C LEU A 172 2.05 13.79 22.29
N ASP A 173 0.98 13.01 22.41
CA ASP A 173 -0.33 13.53 22.82
C ASP A 173 -0.31 14.02 24.28
N ASN A 174 0.48 13.39 25.17
CA ASN A 174 0.67 13.84 26.55
C ASN A 174 1.61 15.06 26.65
N LEU A 175 2.69 15.09 25.87
CA LEU A 175 3.67 16.17 25.88
C LEU A 175 3.15 17.42 25.17
N PHE A 176 2.40 17.23 24.09
CA PHE A 176 1.91 18.29 23.22
C PHE A 176 0.43 18.02 22.89
N PRO A 177 -0.54 18.34 23.75
CA PRO A 177 -1.95 18.09 23.46
C PRO A 177 -2.43 18.73 22.14
N ARG A 178 -3.25 18.02 21.35
CA ARG A 178 -3.79 18.52 20.07
C ARG A 178 -4.99 19.44 20.28
N PRO A 179 -5.27 20.40 19.38
CA PRO A 179 -6.56 21.08 19.35
C PRO A 179 -7.71 20.10 19.05
N ILE A 180 -8.89 20.33 19.63
CA ILE A 180 -10.08 19.47 19.40
C ILE A 180 -10.46 19.40 17.92
N GLU A 181 -10.27 20.49 17.17
CA GLU A 181 -10.53 20.55 15.72
C GLU A 181 -9.62 19.60 14.92
N GLU A 182 -8.37 19.41 15.36
CA GLU A 182 -7.46 18.45 14.73
C GLU A 182 -7.89 17.01 15.03
N ILE A 183 -8.30 16.75 16.28
CA ILE A 183 -8.77 15.44 16.73
C ILE A 183 -10.05 15.03 15.99
N GLU A 184 -10.95 15.97 15.73
CA GLU A 184 -12.20 15.69 15.01
C GLU A 184 -11.98 15.17 13.59
N ASN A 185 -10.86 15.53 12.96
CA ASN A 185 -10.47 15.07 11.63
C ASN A 185 -9.70 13.73 11.65
N GLN A 186 -9.48 13.13 12.83
CA GLN A 186 -8.82 11.82 12.93
C GLN A 186 -9.73 10.69 12.41
N PRO A 187 -9.12 9.59 11.92
CA PRO A 187 -9.83 8.37 11.58
C PRO A 187 -10.71 7.86 12.73
N GLU A 188 -11.83 7.25 12.38
CA GLU A 188 -12.77 6.70 13.34
C GLU A 188 -12.67 5.18 13.40
N TYR A 189 -12.62 4.68 14.62
CA TYR A 189 -12.58 3.26 14.90
C TYR A 189 -13.89 2.81 15.52
N LEU A 190 -14.39 1.65 15.10
CA LEU A 190 -15.64 1.09 15.63
C LEU A 190 -15.43 0.52 17.02
N LEU A 191 -16.33 0.90 17.93
CA LEU A 191 -16.52 0.21 19.19
C LEU A 191 -17.66 -0.79 19.03
N ALA A 192 -17.34 -2.08 18.84
CA ALA A 192 -18.35 -3.09 18.52
C ALA A 192 -19.25 -3.39 19.74
N GLN A 193 -18.68 -3.41 20.93
CA GLN A 193 -19.38 -3.48 22.21
C GLN A 193 -18.76 -2.49 23.21
N PRO A 194 -19.55 -1.88 24.13
CA PRO A 194 -19.00 -1.02 25.19
C PRO A 194 -17.92 -1.70 26.03
N GLU A 195 -18.03 -3.02 26.22
CA GLU A 195 -17.07 -3.84 26.96
C GLU A 195 -15.72 -4.01 26.24
N ASP A 196 -15.63 -3.69 24.93
CA ASP A 196 -14.36 -3.76 24.20
C ASP A 196 -13.37 -2.68 24.66
N LEU A 197 -13.85 -1.58 25.26
CA LEU A 197 -12.95 -0.59 25.89
C LEU A 197 -12.27 -1.17 27.13
N ASP A 198 -12.99 -1.96 27.92
CA ASP A 198 -12.41 -2.64 29.08
C ASP A 198 -11.37 -3.67 28.62
N ARG A 199 -11.65 -4.41 27.54
CA ARG A 199 -10.70 -5.35 26.90
C ARG A 199 -9.47 -4.65 26.32
N PHE A 200 -9.65 -3.50 25.65
CA PHE A 200 -8.56 -2.68 25.15
C PHE A 200 -7.67 -2.16 26.29
N PHE A 201 -8.29 -1.68 27.37
CA PHE A 201 -7.57 -1.23 28.57
C PHE A 201 -6.78 -2.36 29.24
N ASN A 202 -7.34 -3.57 29.28
CA ASN A 202 -6.69 -4.75 29.86
C ASN A 202 -5.62 -5.36 28.92
N GLY A 203 -5.45 -4.83 27.70
CA GLY A 203 -4.45 -5.28 26.74
C GLY A 203 -4.86 -6.46 25.87
N ASP A 204 -6.12 -6.90 25.93
CA ASP A 204 -6.65 -8.03 25.14
C ASP A 204 -6.80 -7.68 23.64
N ILE A 205 -6.96 -6.39 23.32
CA ILE A 205 -7.13 -5.89 21.95
C ILE A 205 -6.09 -4.81 21.70
N SER A 206 -5.30 -4.97 20.64
CA SER A 206 -4.20 -4.06 20.31
C SER A 206 -4.59 -2.92 19.37
N ALA A 207 -5.67 -3.07 18.60
CA ALA A 207 -6.18 -2.06 17.68
C ALA A 207 -7.67 -2.30 17.40
N PHE A 208 -8.41 -1.23 17.13
CA PHE A 208 -9.76 -1.30 16.60
C PHE A 208 -9.72 -1.22 15.08
N LEU A 209 -10.72 -1.79 14.41
CA LEU A 209 -10.81 -1.79 12.95
C LEU A 209 -11.39 -0.46 12.45
N LEU A 210 -10.86 0.04 11.32
CA LEU A 210 -11.34 1.28 10.71
C LEU A 210 -12.83 1.14 10.34
N LYS A 211 -13.64 2.10 10.77
CA LYS A 211 -15.06 2.15 10.41
C LYS A 211 -15.20 2.32 8.91
N LEU A 212 -16.04 1.50 8.29
CA LEU A 212 -16.40 1.69 6.88
C LEU A 212 -17.17 3.00 6.72
N ASP A 213 -16.91 3.70 5.62
CA ASP A 213 -17.75 4.86 5.26
C ASP A 213 -19.18 4.37 4.91
N PRO A 214 -20.24 5.17 5.15
CA PRO A 214 -21.61 4.78 4.85
C PRO A 214 -21.85 4.29 3.40
N GLU A 215 -21.05 4.76 2.43
CA GLU A 215 -21.11 4.24 1.07
C GLU A 215 -20.59 2.80 0.97
N GLN A 216 -19.52 2.46 1.71
CA GLN A 216 -18.93 1.12 1.74
C GLN A 216 -19.81 0.12 2.50
N GLU A 217 -20.47 0.53 3.59
CA GLU A 217 -21.38 -0.34 4.34
C GLU A 217 -22.54 -0.84 3.48
N LYS A 218 -23.11 0.03 2.63
CA LYS A 218 -24.16 -0.35 1.67
C LYS A 218 -23.70 -1.47 0.74
N LEU A 219 -22.41 -1.51 0.40
CA LEU A 219 -21.84 -2.52 -0.49
C LEU A 219 -21.72 -3.91 0.16
N LEU A 220 -21.69 -4.02 1.49
CA LEU A 220 -21.63 -5.32 2.16
C LEU A 220 -22.89 -6.16 1.92
N SER A 221 -24.04 -5.49 1.88
CA SER A 221 -25.34 -6.11 1.55
C SER A 221 -25.48 -6.47 0.07
N PHE A 222 -24.65 -5.85 -0.79
CA PHE A 222 -24.65 -6.11 -2.22
C PHE A 222 -24.07 -7.49 -2.52
N GLY A 223 -24.66 -8.18 -3.51
CA GLY A 223 -24.16 -9.50 -3.93
C GLY A 223 -24.50 -10.63 -2.97
N SER A 224 -25.59 -10.57 -2.20
CA SER A 224 -26.07 -11.70 -1.38
C SER A 224 -26.34 -12.99 -2.17
N LYS A 225 -26.44 -12.90 -3.51
CA LYS A 225 -26.44 -14.01 -4.46
C LYS A 225 -25.59 -13.66 -5.68
N GLY A 226 -24.61 -14.49 -6.00
CA GLY A 226 -23.82 -14.39 -7.23
C GLY A 226 -22.40 -13.82 -7.04
N SER A 227 -21.54 -14.10 -8.01
CA SER A 227 -20.17 -13.57 -8.05
C SER A 227 -20.17 -12.04 -7.99
N THR A 228 -19.29 -11.49 -7.16
CA THR A 228 -19.12 -10.04 -7.00
C THR A 228 -17.68 -9.65 -7.33
N LEU A 229 -17.51 -8.64 -8.18
CA LEU A 229 -16.20 -8.06 -8.48
C LEU A 229 -16.17 -6.62 -8.00
N VAL A 230 -15.30 -6.32 -7.05
CA VAL A 230 -15.10 -4.99 -6.51
C VAL A 230 -13.85 -4.40 -7.13
N LYS A 231 -14.05 -3.44 -8.02
CA LYS A 231 -12.98 -2.65 -8.63
C LYS A 231 -12.77 -1.36 -7.85
N GLY A 232 -11.54 -0.90 -7.73
CA GLY A 232 -11.27 0.44 -7.21
C GLY A 232 -9.80 0.79 -7.23
N GLY A 233 -9.45 2.07 -7.25
CA GLY A 233 -8.05 2.51 -7.24
C GLY A 233 -7.25 2.06 -6.00
N PRO A 234 -5.96 2.38 -5.94
CA PRO A 234 -5.16 2.17 -4.73
C PRO A 234 -5.80 2.92 -3.56
N GLY A 235 -5.86 2.30 -2.38
CA GLY A 235 -6.33 2.98 -1.17
C GLY A 235 -7.84 3.14 -1.01
N THR A 236 -8.68 2.57 -1.88
CA THR A 236 -10.14 2.70 -1.78
C THR A 236 -10.81 1.77 -0.75
N GLY A 237 -10.04 1.06 0.08
CA GLY A 237 -10.56 0.13 1.10
C GLY A 237 -11.02 -1.24 0.56
N LYS A 238 -10.51 -1.67 -0.60
CA LYS A 238 -10.79 -2.98 -1.21
C LYS A 238 -10.55 -4.15 -0.24
N SER A 239 -9.35 -4.24 0.30
CA SER A 239 -8.95 -5.29 1.23
C SER A 239 -9.83 -5.26 2.49
N THR A 240 -10.11 -4.07 3.05
CA THR A 240 -11.04 -3.93 4.18
C THR A 240 -12.41 -4.52 3.86
N LEU A 241 -12.99 -4.19 2.70
CA LEU A 241 -14.26 -4.76 2.26
C LEU A 241 -14.20 -6.29 2.09
N ALA A 242 -13.09 -6.84 1.60
CA ALA A 242 -12.90 -8.29 1.51
C ALA A 242 -12.96 -8.97 2.88
N LEU A 243 -12.36 -8.35 3.93
CA LEU A 243 -12.41 -8.86 5.30
C LEU A 243 -13.83 -8.80 5.87
N TYR A 244 -14.53 -7.67 5.72
CA TYR A 244 -15.95 -7.58 6.12
C TYR A 244 -16.84 -8.55 5.35
N ARG A 245 -16.48 -8.89 4.11
CA ARG A 245 -17.21 -9.90 3.35
C ARG A 245 -17.05 -11.30 3.95
N VAL A 246 -15.87 -11.66 4.46
CA VAL A 246 -15.68 -12.92 5.22
C VAL A 246 -16.67 -12.96 6.38
N LYS A 247 -16.71 -11.90 7.20
CA LYS A 247 -17.63 -11.78 8.33
C LYS A 247 -19.09 -11.95 7.90
N THR A 248 -19.50 -11.25 6.84
CA THR A 248 -20.86 -11.31 6.31
C THR A 248 -21.24 -12.72 5.84
N LEU A 249 -20.33 -13.44 5.15
CA LEU A 249 -20.57 -14.81 4.70
C LEU A 249 -20.69 -15.80 5.87
N LEU A 250 -19.88 -15.62 6.92
CA LEU A 250 -19.97 -16.42 8.14
C LEU A 250 -21.31 -16.18 8.87
N GLU A 251 -21.78 -14.93 8.94
CA GLU A 251 -23.10 -14.58 9.49
C GLU A 251 -24.25 -15.21 8.69
N TRP A 252 -24.07 -15.41 7.37
CA TRP A 252 -25.00 -16.16 6.52
C TRP A 252 -24.83 -17.68 6.61
N GLY A 253 -23.90 -18.19 7.42
CA GLY A 253 -23.68 -19.61 7.65
C GLY A 253 -22.84 -20.33 6.58
N VAL A 254 -22.14 -19.60 5.70
CA VAL A 254 -21.32 -20.17 4.63
C VAL A 254 -19.96 -20.62 5.18
N LYS A 255 -19.64 -21.91 5.05
CA LYS A 255 -18.36 -22.51 5.48
C LYS A 255 -18.14 -23.87 4.81
N PRO A 256 -16.91 -24.23 4.38
CA PRO A 256 -15.64 -23.53 4.58
C PRO A 256 -15.41 -22.37 3.58
N ILE A 257 -14.66 -21.34 3.99
CA ILE A 257 -14.32 -20.16 3.17
C ILE A 257 -12.82 -20.15 2.88
N LEU A 258 -12.42 -19.90 1.63
CA LEU A 258 -11.03 -19.60 1.27
C LEU A 258 -10.85 -18.09 1.08
N PHE A 259 -9.94 -17.48 1.84
CA PHE A 259 -9.44 -16.13 1.58
C PHE A 259 -8.04 -16.23 0.99
N THR A 260 -7.83 -15.67 -0.19
CA THR A 260 -6.52 -15.67 -0.86
C THR A 260 -6.06 -14.28 -1.22
N THR A 261 -4.75 -14.07 -1.16
CA THR A 261 -4.06 -12.84 -1.57
C THR A 261 -2.77 -13.19 -2.32
N TYR A 262 -2.14 -12.19 -2.93
CA TYR A 262 -0.97 -12.39 -3.79
C TYR A 262 0.31 -12.72 -3.01
N THR A 263 0.55 -12.08 -1.84
CA THR A 263 1.83 -12.22 -1.11
C THR A 263 1.67 -12.86 0.27
N LYS A 264 2.71 -13.56 0.74
CA LYS A 264 2.72 -14.16 2.09
C LYS A 264 2.63 -13.11 3.20
N ALA A 265 3.19 -11.92 3.01
CA ALA A 265 3.10 -10.83 3.98
C ALA A 265 1.65 -10.37 4.18
N LEU A 266 0.88 -10.27 3.08
CA LEU A 266 -0.54 -9.90 3.14
C LEU A 266 -1.40 -10.99 3.79
N VAL A 267 -1.01 -12.28 3.69
CA VAL A 267 -1.69 -13.38 4.39
C VAL A 267 -1.62 -13.17 5.91
N THR A 268 -0.41 -12.98 6.45
CA THR A 268 -0.21 -12.80 7.90
C THR A 268 -0.98 -11.58 8.41
N TYR A 269 -0.95 -10.48 7.67
CA TYR A 269 -1.69 -9.26 8.03
C TYR A 269 -3.22 -9.48 8.00
N SER A 270 -3.72 -10.13 6.95
CA SER A 270 -5.16 -10.41 6.82
C SER A 270 -5.68 -11.36 7.90
N GLN A 271 -4.88 -12.36 8.30
CA GLN A 271 -5.21 -13.26 9.41
C GLN A 271 -5.41 -12.49 10.72
N GLN A 272 -4.48 -11.59 11.07
CA GLN A 272 -4.56 -10.79 12.29
C GLN A 272 -5.82 -9.90 12.30
N LEU A 273 -6.14 -9.26 11.17
CA LEU A 273 -7.32 -8.41 11.06
C LEU A 273 -8.63 -9.21 11.11
N LEU A 274 -8.68 -10.39 10.49
CA LEU A 274 -9.84 -11.27 10.59
C LEU A 274 -10.04 -11.76 12.02
N GLU A 275 -8.97 -12.12 12.73
CA GLU A 275 -9.04 -12.55 14.13
C GLU A 275 -9.63 -11.44 15.01
N GLN A 276 -9.20 -10.18 14.82
CA GLN A 276 -9.77 -9.03 15.51
C GLN A 276 -11.23 -8.77 15.13
N LEU A 277 -11.58 -8.88 13.85
CA LEU A 277 -12.93 -8.61 13.34
C LEU A 277 -13.95 -9.67 13.77
N LEU A 278 -13.53 -10.94 13.84
CA LEU A 278 -14.37 -12.09 14.18
C LEU A 278 -14.34 -12.43 15.68
N GLY A 279 -13.34 -11.93 16.41
CA GLY A 279 -13.12 -12.22 17.83
C GLY A 279 -12.59 -13.63 18.13
N ASN A 280 -12.29 -14.43 17.10
CA ASN A 280 -11.74 -15.78 17.16
C ASN A 280 -10.79 -16.00 15.97
N SER A 281 -9.92 -17.00 16.04
CA SER A 281 -9.02 -17.32 14.92
C SER A 281 -9.82 -17.67 13.65
N PRO A 282 -9.40 -17.20 12.47
CA PRO A 282 -10.09 -17.49 11.21
C PRO A 282 -10.27 -18.99 10.95
N GLU A 283 -9.25 -19.79 11.29
CA GLU A 283 -9.26 -21.24 11.11
C GLU A 283 -10.33 -21.92 11.98
N ALA A 284 -10.53 -21.47 13.23
CA ALA A 284 -11.57 -21.98 14.12
C ALA A 284 -12.98 -21.66 13.61
N MET A 285 -13.12 -20.59 12.83
CA MET A 285 -14.38 -20.19 12.19
C MET A 285 -14.61 -20.85 10.83
N GLY A 286 -13.68 -21.70 10.36
CA GLY A 286 -13.76 -22.37 9.06
C GLY A 286 -13.27 -21.53 7.88
N VAL A 287 -12.41 -20.55 8.13
CA VAL A 287 -11.78 -19.68 7.12
C VAL A 287 -10.32 -20.07 6.95
N THR A 288 -9.92 -20.42 5.72
CA THR A 288 -8.51 -20.66 5.36
C THR A 288 -7.94 -19.42 4.70
N VAL A 289 -6.83 -18.89 5.24
CA VAL A 289 -6.14 -17.71 4.67
C VAL A 289 -4.78 -18.14 4.11
N THR A 290 -4.56 -17.98 2.80
CA THR A 290 -3.29 -18.42 2.16
C THR A 290 -3.00 -17.70 0.83
N THR A 291 -1.87 -18.00 0.18
CA THR A 291 -1.62 -17.57 -1.20
C THR A 291 -1.93 -18.70 -2.18
N VAL A 292 -2.29 -18.37 -3.42
CA VAL A 292 -2.53 -19.37 -4.48
C VAL A 292 -1.34 -20.31 -4.66
N ASP A 293 -0.13 -19.75 -4.69
CA ASP A 293 1.10 -20.52 -4.87
C ASP A 293 1.39 -21.44 -3.69
N SER A 294 1.09 -21.00 -2.45
CA SER A 294 1.24 -21.86 -1.27
C SER A 294 0.22 -23.00 -1.29
N LEU A 295 -1.02 -22.71 -1.72
CA LEU A 295 -2.08 -23.71 -1.86
C LEU A 295 -1.74 -24.74 -2.94
N VAL A 296 -1.26 -24.28 -4.10
CA VAL A 296 -0.85 -25.13 -5.21
C VAL A 296 0.36 -25.97 -4.82
N TYR A 297 1.39 -25.37 -4.24
CA TYR A 297 2.61 -26.09 -3.84
C TYR A 297 2.31 -27.15 -2.77
N LYS A 298 1.54 -26.80 -1.73
CA LYS A 298 1.19 -27.73 -0.65
C LYS A 298 0.46 -28.98 -1.14
N ASN A 299 -0.42 -28.81 -2.12
CA ASN A 299 -1.30 -29.88 -2.59
C ASN A 299 -0.74 -30.62 -3.82
N TYR A 300 0.10 -29.96 -4.63
CA TYR A 300 0.52 -30.46 -5.95
C TYR A 300 2.02 -30.28 -6.27
N GLY A 301 2.79 -29.58 -5.44
CA GLY A 301 4.21 -29.28 -5.66
C GLY A 301 5.14 -30.37 -5.13
N LYS A 302 5.83 -31.09 -6.02
CA LYS A 302 6.86 -32.09 -5.67
C LYS A 302 8.18 -31.92 -6.43
N THR A 303 8.36 -30.81 -7.13
CA THR A 303 9.41 -30.61 -8.16
C THR A 303 10.18 -29.30 -7.94
N GLY A 304 11.38 -29.20 -8.54
CA GLY A 304 12.20 -27.98 -8.51
C GLY A 304 11.65 -26.88 -9.43
N PHE A 305 11.97 -25.63 -9.11
CA PHE A 305 11.59 -24.45 -9.90
C PHE A 305 12.75 -23.92 -10.72
N ALA A 306 12.50 -23.57 -11.98
CA ALA A 306 13.51 -22.97 -12.84
C ALA A 306 13.76 -21.49 -12.52
N SER A 307 15.02 -21.05 -12.58
CA SER A 307 15.37 -19.62 -12.63
C SER A 307 15.10 -19.03 -14.02
N GLU A 308 15.07 -17.70 -14.13
CA GLU A 308 14.93 -17.02 -15.42
C GLU A 308 16.08 -17.34 -16.37
N GLU A 309 17.32 -17.40 -15.87
CA GLU A 309 18.50 -17.81 -16.62
C GLU A 309 18.34 -19.24 -17.18
N GLN A 310 17.89 -20.19 -16.35
CA GLN A 310 17.62 -21.56 -16.81
C GLN A 310 16.51 -21.61 -17.88
N CYS A 311 15.49 -20.77 -17.75
CA CYS A 311 14.44 -20.65 -18.77
C CYS A 311 15.00 -20.14 -20.09
N LEU A 312 15.87 -19.11 -20.06
CA LEU A 312 16.54 -18.54 -21.22
C LEU A 312 17.50 -19.53 -21.87
N ASP A 313 18.28 -20.28 -21.09
CA ASP A 313 19.20 -21.31 -21.58
C ASP A 313 18.43 -22.42 -22.30
N CYS A 314 17.36 -22.93 -21.68
CA CYS A 314 16.49 -23.92 -22.33
C CYS A 314 15.86 -23.36 -23.60
N LEU A 315 15.49 -22.07 -23.61
CA LEU A 315 14.88 -21.42 -24.77
C LEU A 315 15.90 -21.22 -25.91
N ALA A 316 17.15 -20.91 -25.59
CA ALA A 316 18.23 -20.82 -26.56
C ALA A 316 18.49 -22.18 -27.23
N ILE A 317 18.42 -23.27 -26.46
CA ILE A 317 18.52 -24.63 -27.00
C ILE A 317 17.29 -24.94 -27.86
N ALA A 318 16.08 -24.71 -27.34
CA ALA A 318 14.82 -24.96 -28.06
C ALA A 318 14.76 -24.22 -29.40
N LEU A 319 15.22 -22.97 -29.46
CA LEU A 319 15.23 -22.17 -30.69
C LEU A 319 16.12 -22.80 -31.79
N LYS A 320 17.21 -23.46 -31.38
CA LYS A 320 18.15 -24.15 -32.29
C LYS A 320 17.65 -25.53 -32.70
N THR A 321 17.07 -26.28 -31.76
CA THR A 321 16.71 -27.69 -31.96
C THR A 321 15.28 -27.92 -32.43
N ALA A 322 14.36 -26.98 -32.22
CA ALA A 322 12.96 -27.14 -32.59
C ALA A 322 12.78 -27.36 -34.10
N GLU A 323 11.95 -28.36 -34.44
CA GLU A 323 11.50 -28.60 -35.80
C GLU A 323 10.37 -27.62 -36.15
N LEU A 324 10.74 -26.50 -36.77
CA LEU A 324 9.75 -25.50 -37.16
C LEU A 324 8.92 -25.98 -38.36
N PRO A 325 7.57 -25.93 -38.27
CA PRO A 325 6.69 -26.15 -39.41
C PRO A 325 7.04 -25.16 -40.52
N ALA A 326 7.28 -25.67 -41.73
CA ALA A 326 7.72 -24.87 -42.86
C ALA A 326 7.42 -25.61 -44.18
N ARG A 327 7.23 -24.85 -45.26
CA ARG A 327 7.00 -25.42 -46.61
C ARG A 327 8.25 -26.05 -47.21
N ASN A 328 9.42 -25.52 -46.87
CA ASN A 328 10.72 -25.99 -47.33
C ASN A 328 11.83 -25.53 -46.37
N VAL A 329 13.07 -25.96 -46.64
CA VAL A 329 14.24 -25.64 -45.81
C VAL A 329 14.49 -24.13 -45.72
N PHE A 330 14.24 -23.39 -46.81
CA PHE A 330 14.41 -21.94 -46.85
C PHE A 330 13.39 -21.22 -45.95
N ASP A 331 12.10 -21.58 -46.02
CA ASP A 331 11.05 -21.06 -45.13
C ASP A 331 11.40 -21.34 -43.66
N ARG A 332 11.89 -22.54 -43.35
CA ARG A 332 12.36 -22.89 -41.99
C ARG A 332 13.48 -21.97 -41.52
N GLN A 333 14.46 -21.70 -42.38
CA GLN A 333 15.58 -20.81 -42.05
C GLN A 333 15.11 -19.37 -41.84
N VAL A 334 14.23 -18.86 -42.71
CA VAL A 334 13.66 -17.51 -42.58
C VAL A 334 12.85 -17.35 -41.29
N ARG A 335 12.05 -18.36 -40.92
CA ARG A 335 11.31 -18.35 -39.65
C ARG A 335 12.26 -18.32 -38.45
N ARG A 336 13.30 -19.16 -38.45
CA ARG A 336 14.30 -19.17 -37.37
C ARG A 336 15.02 -17.83 -37.23
N GLN A 337 15.50 -17.25 -38.33
CA GLN A 337 16.11 -15.92 -38.31
C GLN A 337 15.15 -14.83 -37.82
N SER A 338 13.86 -14.95 -38.13
CA SER A 338 12.85 -14.01 -37.64
C SER A 338 12.65 -14.12 -36.13
N LEU A 339 12.70 -15.33 -35.57
CA LEU A 339 12.66 -15.55 -34.12
C LEU A 339 13.93 -15.05 -33.43
N GLU A 340 15.11 -15.30 -34.01
CA GLU A 340 16.38 -14.78 -33.50
C GLU A 340 16.41 -13.25 -33.45
N LYS A 341 15.83 -12.58 -34.46
CA LYS A 341 15.67 -11.12 -34.49
C LYS A 341 14.73 -10.57 -33.43
N LEU A 342 13.76 -11.35 -32.95
CA LEU A 342 12.90 -10.93 -31.83
C LEU A 342 13.66 -10.95 -30.49
N GLY A 343 14.69 -11.80 -30.37
CA GLY A 343 15.48 -11.97 -29.17
C GLY A 343 14.85 -12.95 -28.16
N LEU A 344 15.71 -13.59 -27.37
CA LEU A 344 15.30 -14.61 -26.39
C LEU A 344 14.39 -14.05 -25.30
N THR A 345 14.68 -12.84 -24.80
CA THR A 345 13.88 -12.19 -23.77
C THR A 345 12.44 -11.95 -24.23
N TYR A 346 12.25 -11.45 -25.46
CA TYR A 346 10.92 -11.25 -26.02
C TYR A 346 10.14 -12.57 -26.15
N LEU A 347 10.80 -13.60 -26.66
CA LEU A 347 10.21 -14.94 -26.85
C LEU A 347 9.84 -15.57 -25.50
N LEU A 348 10.70 -15.45 -24.49
CA LEU A 348 10.39 -15.95 -23.15
C LEU A 348 9.19 -15.21 -22.56
N GLN A 349 9.14 -13.88 -22.67
CA GLN A 349 7.97 -13.10 -22.23
C GLN A 349 6.71 -13.53 -22.99
N GLU A 350 6.77 -13.77 -24.31
CA GLU A 350 5.62 -14.27 -25.08
C GLU A 350 5.12 -15.62 -24.54
N ILE A 351 6.04 -16.54 -24.27
CA ILE A 351 5.73 -17.86 -23.71
C ILE A 351 5.08 -17.71 -22.33
N LEU A 352 5.73 -17.01 -21.40
CA LEU A 352 5.27 -16.93 -20.02
C LEU A 352 4.00 -16.08 -19.87
N GLU A 353 3.94 -14.91 -20.50
CA GLU A 353 2.87 -13.93 -20.31
C GLU A 353 1.64 -14.19 -21.17
N ILE A 354 1.79 -14.82 -22.35
CA ILE A 354 0.66 -15.06 -23.27
C ILE A 354 0.27 -16.54 -23.28
N ILE A 355 1.22 -17.45 -23.46
CA ILE A 355 0.91 -18.88 -23.64
C ILE A 355 0.64 -19.55 -22.29
N GLU A 356 1.58 -19.48 -21.35
CA GLU A 356 1.47 -20.17 -20.06
C GLU A 356 0.43 -19.53 -19.15
N SER A 357 0.50 -18.21 -18.92
CA SER A 357 -0.40 -17.51 -17.99
C SER A 357 -1.89 -17.69 -18.33
N ARG A 358 -2.23 -17.79 -19.62
CA ARG A 358 -3.61 -17.92 -20.12
C ARG A 358 -4.05 -19.37 -20.26
N GLY A 359 -3.12 -20.30 -20.10
CA GLY A 359 -3.38 -21.74 -20.19
C GLY A 359 -3.75 -22.20 -21.59
N LEU A 360 -3.12 -21.66 -22.62
CA LEU A 360 -3.40 -22.05 -24.01
C LEU A 360 -2.93 -23.49 -24.24
N ASN A 361 -3.80 -24.36 -24.76
CA ASN A 361 -3.53 -25.79 -24.90
C ASN A 361 -3.28 -26.23 -26.34
N SER A 362 -3.59 -25.37 -27.32
CA SER A 362 -3.42 -25.67 -28.73
C SER A 362 -2.86 -24.49 -29.52
N LEU A 363 -2.30 -24.79 -30.69
CA LEU A 363 -1.88 -23.77 -31.66
C LEU A 363 -3.07 -22.90 -32.10
N GLU A 364 -4.25 -23.48 -32.24
CA GLU A 364 -5.47 -22.77 -32.61
C GLU A 364 -5.84 -21.72 -31.55
N ASP A 365 -5.80 -22.07 -30.26
CA ASP A 365 -6.02 -21.13 -29.16
C ASP A 365 -5.02 -19.97 -29.20
N TYR A 366 -3.75 -20.29 -29.48
CA TYR A 366 -2.70 -19.29 -29.60
C TYR A 366 -2.88 -18.39 -30.82
N GLN A 367 -3.34 -18.91 -31.95
CA GLN A 367 -3.63 -18.11 -33.15
C GLN A 367 -4.80 -17.15 -32.94
N ASN A 368 -5.85 -17.60 -32.25
CA ASN A 368 -7.07 -16.81 -32.03
C ASN A 368 -6.98 -15.85 -30.83
N THR A 369 -5.97 -16.03 -29.98
CA THR A 369 -5.77 -15.20 -28.80
C THR A 369 -5.33 -13.77 -29.15
N SER A 370 -5.98 -12.78 -28.54
CA SER A 370 -5.55 -11.38 -28.57
C SER A 370 -4.27 -11.18 -27.75
N ARG A 371 -3.28 -10.46 -28.28
CA ARG A 371 -2.00 -10.22 -27.60
C ARG A 371 -1.91 -8.82 -26.98
N ASN A 372 -2.99 -8.41 -26.32
CA ASN A 372 -3.05 -7.13 -25.59
C ASN A 372 -1.80 -6.95 -24.70
N GLY A 373 -1.18 -5.78 -24.76
CA GLY A 373 0.06 -5.47 -24.03
C GLY A 373 1.35 -5.85 -24.77
N ARG A 374 1.27 -6.34 -26.02
CA ARG A 374 2.41 -6.55 -26.92
C ARG A 374 2.30 -5.65 -28.14
N GLY A 375 3.41 -5.03 -28.54
CA GLY A 375 3.48 -4.04 -29.62
C GLY A 375 3.77 -4.66 -30.97
N ILE A 376 4.44 -5.82 -31.00
CA ILE A 376 4.81 -6.48 -32.26
C ILE A 376 3.66 -7.36 -32.76
N PRO A 377 3.10 -7.09 -33.96
CA PRO A 377 2.10 -7.96 -34.56
C PRO A 377 2.74 -9.26 -35.07
N LEU A 378 2.29 -10.41 -34.56
CA LEU A 378 2.74 -11.72 -35.02
C LEU A 378 1.73 -12.34 -35.98
N LYS A 379 2.19 -12.62 -37.20
CA LYS A 379 1.44 -13.37 -38.23
C LYS A 379 1.30 -14.85 -37.84
N ALA A 380 0.30 -15.54 -38.42
CA ALA A 380 0.00 -16.94 -38.13
C ALA A 380 1.22 -17.88 -38.24
N ASN A 381 2.01 -17.76 -39.32
CA ASN A 381 3.20 -18.59 -39.55
C ASN A 381 4.26 -18.42 -38.45
N LEU A 382 4.38 -17.22 -37.89
CA LEU A 382 5.36 -16.93 -36.84
C LEU A 382 4.84 -17.42 -35.48
N ARG A 383 3.52 -17.33 -35.22
CA ARG A 383 2.89 -17.97 -34.05
C ARG A 383 3.05 -19.49 -34.10
N GLU A 384 2.88 -20.10 -35.26
CA GLU A 384 3.14 -21.54 -35.46
C GLU A 384 4.59 -21.92 -35.14
N ALA A 385 5.57 -21.11 -35.59
CA ALA A 385 6.97 -21.32 -35.25
C ALA A 385 7.24 -21.17 -33.73
N ILE A 386 6.67 -20.14 -33.09
CA ILE A 386 6.80 -19.94 -31.64
C ILE A 386 6.18 -21.11 -30.87
N TRP A 387 5.04 -21.63 -31.32
CA TRP A 387 4.41 -22.79 -30.69
C TRP A 387 5.29 -24.04 -30.73
N ALA A 388 5.92 -24.31 -31.88
CA ALA A 388 6.86 -25.44 -32.00
C ALA A 388 8.10 -25.27 -31.08
N VAL A 389 8.61 -24.05 -30.95
CA VAL A 389 9.68 -23.72 -29.99
C VAL A 389 9.20 -23.91 -28.56
N TYR A 390 7.98 -23.46 -28.23
CA TYR A 390 7.38 -23.61 -26.91
C TYR A 390 7.21 -25.09 -26.50
N GLN A 391 6.78 -25.95 -27.41
CA GLN A 391 6.68 -27.39 -27.16
C GLN A 391 8.06 -27.99 -26.84
N THR A 392 9.04 -27.70 -27.69
CA THR A 392 10.42 -28.16 -27.49
C THR A 392 11.01 -27.63 -26.17
N TRP A 393 10.73 -26.38 -25.84
CA TRP A 393 11.15 -25.75 -24.59
C TRP A 393 10.52 -26.44 -23.37
N THR A 394 9.23 -26.75 -23.42
CA THR A 394 8.52 -27.47 -22.35
C THR A 394 9.10 -28.86 -22.13
N ASP A 395 9.41 -29.59 -23.21
CA ASP A 395 10.03 -30.92 -23.14
C ASP A 395 11.43 -30.87 -22.52
N LEU A 396 12.22 -29.84 -22.82
CA LEU A 396 13.55 -29.63 -22.24
C LEU A 396 13.47 -29.30 -20.75
N MET A 397 12.51 -28.46 -20.35
CA MET A 397 12.27 -28.12 -18.94
C MET A 397 11.88 -29.38 -18.15
N GLU A 398 10.98 -30.20 -18.69
CA GLU A 398 10.58 -31.46 -18.05
C GLU A 398 11.74 -32.46 -17.93
N LYS A 399 12.58 -32.61 -18.98
CA LYS A 399 13.80 -33.45 -18.93
C LYS A 399 14.80 -32.97 -17.88
N ASN A 400 14.89 -31.67 -17.65
CA ASN A 400 15.75 -31.07 -16.63
C ASN A 400 15.15 -31.18 -15.22
N GLY A 401 13.92 -31.69 -15.07
CA GLY A 401 13.24 -31.85 -13.79
C GLY A 401 12.83 -30.53 -13.14
N THR A 402 12.78 -29.44 -13.92
CA THR A 402 12.40 -28.10 -13.46
C THR A 402 11.10 -27.65 -14.10
N LEU A 403 10.41 -26.73 -13.43
CA LEU A 403 9.17 -26.16 -13.94
C LEU A 403 8.97 -24.72 -13.49
N THR A 404 8.16 -23.98 -14.25
CA THR A 404 7.74 -22.64 -13.88
C THR A 404 6.57 -22.70 -12.89
N TRP A 405 6.33 -21.59 -12.20
CA TRP A 405 5.14 -21.46 -11.36
C TRP A 405 3.84 -21.60 -12.16
N GLU A 406 3.78 -21.09 -13.39
CA GLU A 406 2.60 -21.25 -14.25
C GLU A 406 2.38 -22.70 -14.67
N GLN A 407 3.44 -23.44 -15.01
CA GLN A 407 3.34 -24.87 -15.31
C GLN A 407 2.78 -25.66 -14.13
N LEU A 408 3.22 -25.34 -12.91
CA LEU A 408 2.69 -25.98 -11.71
C LEU A 408 1.20 -25.63 -11.49
N ARG A 409 0.81 -24.36 -11.68
CA ARG A 409 -0.60 -23.94 -11.60
C ARG A 409 -1.47 -24.62 -12.65
N ARG A 410 -0.98 -24.80 -13.88
CA ARG A 410 -1.67 -25.54 -14.95
C ARG A 410 -1.85 -27.01 -14.58
N LYS A 411 -0.82 -27.66 -14.04
CA LYS A 411 -0.92 -29.05 -13.54
C LYS A 411 -1.97 -29.15 -12.43
N ALA A 412 -1.98 -28.21 -11.49
CA ALA A 412 -2.99 -28.16 -10.43
C ALA A 412 -4.41 -27.95 -10.98
N LEU A 413 -4.60 -27.02 -11.92
CA LEU A 413 -5.86 -26.77 -12.61
C LEU A 413 -6.39 -28.04 -13.30
N ALA A 414 -5.52 -28.78 -14.00
CA ALA A 414 -5.90 -30.02 -14.66
C ALA A 414 -6.40 -31.10 -13.67
N VAL A 415 -5.84 -31.16 -12.46
CA VAL A 415 -6.28 -32.10 -11.42
C VAL A 415 -7.65 -31.70 -10.86
N VAL A 416 -7.85 -30.43 -10.53
CA VAL A 416 -9.12 -29.97 -9.92
C VAL A 416 -10.26 -29.85 -10.92
N SER A 417 -9.97 -29.80 -12.22
CA SER A 417 -10.97 -29.76 -13.29
C SER A 417 -11.55 -31.14 -13.62
N ARG A 418 -11.06 -32.22 -13.00
CA ARG A 418 -11.60 -33.56 -13.23
C ARG A 418 -12.99 -33.68 -12.62
N SER A 419 -13.88 -34.42 -13.29
CA SER A 419 -15.26 -34.64 -12.85
C SER A 419 -15.41 -35.35 -11.50
N ASP A 420 -14.39 -36.07 -11.04
CA ASP A 420 -14.34 -36.76 -9.74
C ASP A 420 -13.83 -35.86 -8.61
N PHE A 421 -13.43 -34.63 -8.90
CA PHE A 421 -12.93 -33.70 -7.90
C PHE A 421 -14.10 -33.13 -7.06
N THR A 422 -13.97 -33.20 -5.74
CA THR A 422 -14.93 -32.60 -4.81
C THR A 422 -14.38 -31.25 -4.31
N PRO A 423 -15.05 -30.12 -4.62
CA PRO A 423 -14.62 -28.81 -4.16
C PRO A 423 -14.53 -28.70 -2.62
N PRO A 424 -13.38 -28.27 -2.06
CA PRO A 424 -13.19 -28.23 -0.60
C PRO A 424 -13.81 -26.99 0.07
N TYR A 425 -14.16 -25.94 -0.68
CA TYR A 425 -14.69 -24.69 -0.13
C TYR A 425 -16.10 -24.39 -0.65
N GLN A 426 -16.89 -23.66 0.14
CA GLN A 426 -18.19 -23.14 -0.29
C GLN A 426 -18.08 -21.75 -0.91
N ALA A 427 -17.10 -20.94 -0.47
CA ALA A 427 -16.88 -19.59 -0.97
C ALA A 427 -15.38 -19.29 -1.11
N VAL A 428 -15.05 -18.42 -2.08
CA VAL A 428 -13.69 -17.94 -2.32
C VAL A 428 -13.70 -16.42 -2.37
N ILE A 429 -12.85 -15.82 -1.55
CA ILE A 429 -12.57 -14.39 -1.54
C ILE A 429 -11.14 -14.21 -2.03
N VAL A 430 -10.95 -13.44 -3.10
CA VAL A 430 -9.64 -13.15 -3.70
C VAL A 430 -9.37 -11.67 -3.55
N ASP A 431 -8.38 -11.32 -2.75
CA ASP A 431 -7.84 -9.96 -2.68
C ASP A 431 -6.74 -9.77 -3.73
N GLU A 432 -6.72 -8.60 -4.37
CA GLU A 432 -5.78 -8.24 -5.45
C GLU A 432 -5.80 -9.23 -6.64
N ALA A 433 -7.00 -9.60 -7.10
CA ALA A 433 -7.21 -10.59 -8.16
C ALA A 433 -6.52 -10.24 -9.50
N GLN A 434 -6.19 -8.97 -9.75
CA GLN A 434 -5.45 -8.54 -10.94
C GLN A 434 -4.00 -9.03 -11.00
N ASP A 435 -3.43 -9.44 -9.87
CA ASP A 435 -2.05 -9.95 -9.80
C ASP A 435 -1.98 -11.46 -10.10
N LEU A 436 -3.13 -12.12 -10.20
CA LEU A 436 -3.24 -13.54 -10.50
C LEU A 436 -3.43 -13.79 -12.00
N SER A 437 -2.76 -14.83 -12.52
CA SER A 437 -2.95 -15.25 -13.91
C SER A 437 -4.36 -15.81 -14.14
N PRO A 438 -4.87 -15.81 -15.38
CA PRO A 438 -6.13 -16.47 -15.70
C PRO A 438 -6.16 -17.94 -15.26
N VAL A 439 -5.04 -18.67 -15.38
CA VAL A 439 -4.92 -20.04 -14.86
C VAL A 439 -5.09 -20.09 -13.34
N ALA A 440 -4.44 -19.20 -12.60
CA ALA A 440 -4.58 -19.12 -11.14
C ALA A 440 -6.03 -18.85 -10.71
N LEU A 441 -6.72 -17.93 -11.39
CA LEU A 441 -8.13 -17.63 -11.12
C LEU A 441 -9.04 -18.83 -11.44
N ARG A 442 -8.89 -19.47 -12.60
CA ARG A 442 -9.65 -20.69 -12.95
C ARG A 442 -9.42 -21.82 -11.95
N PHE A 443 -8.19 -21.97 -11.46
CA PHE A 443 -7.87 -22.95 -10.41
C PHE A 443 -8.68 -22.65 -9.14
N LEU A 444 -8.68 -21.41 -8.66
CA LEU A 444 -9.45 -21.01 -7.48
C LEU A 444 -10.96 -21.21 -7.66
N LEU A 445 -11.50 -20.90 -8.83
CA LEU A 445 -12.93 -21.11 -9.15
C LEU A 445 -13.31 -22.59 -9.19
N SER A 446 -12.36 -23.47 -9.51
CA SER A 446 -12.59 -24.93 -9.50
C SER A 446 -12.58 -25.52 -8.08
N LEU A 447 -12.22 -24.74 -7.06
CA LEU A 447 -12.22 -25.16 -5.66
C LEU A 447 -13.56 -24.93 -4.94
N ILE A 448 -14.57 -24.42 -5.65
CA ILE A 448 -15.92 -24.17 -5.14
C ILE A 448 -16.98 -24.84 -6.02
N PRO A 449 -18.14 -25.22 -5.47
CA PRO A 449 -19.20 -25.89 -6.23
C PRO A 449 -19.96 -24.96 -7.18
N SER A 450 -20.03 -23.66 -6.85
CA SER A 450 -20.65 -22.64 -7.69
C SER A 450 -19.90 -21.33 -7.58
N VAL A 451 -19.79 -20.63 -8.71
CA VAL A 451 -19.21 -19.27 -8.79
C VAL A 451 -20.05 -18.21 -8.08
N ASP A 452 -21.25 -18.55 -7.61
CA ASP A 452 -22.15 -17.61 -6.91
C ASP A 452 -21.59 -17.11 -5.58
N SER A 453 -20.60 -17.80 -5.02
CA SER A 453 -19.97 -17.47 -3.74
C SER A 453 -18.54 -16.94 -3.93
N VAL A 454 -18.27 -16.32 -5.08
CA VAL A 454 -16.99 -15.69 -5.40
C VAL A 454 -17.06 -14.21 -5.09
N TYR A 455 -16.07 -13.72 -4.35
CA TYR A 455 -15.86 -12.29 -4.15
C TYR A 455 -14.44 -11.92 -4.55
N LEU A 456 -14.29 -11.13 -5.61
CA LEU A 456 -13.00 -10.67 -6.08
C LEU A 456 -12.87 -9.19 -5.75
N THR A 457 -11.76 -8.79 -5.17
CA THR A 457 -11.32 -7.40 -5.24
C THR A 457 -10.28 -7.28 -6.33
N ALA A 458 -10.33 -6.17 -7.05
CA ALA A 458 -9.32 -5.86 -8.04
C ALA A 458 -9.08 -4.37 -8.10
N ASP A 459 -7.87 -3.98 -8.46
CA ASP A 459 -7.66 -2.59 -8.78
C ASP A 459 -8.26 -2.24 -10.15
N ALA A 460 -9.08 -1.17 -10.21
CA ALA A 460 -9.63 -0.67 -11.48
C ALA A 460 -8.52 -0.12 -12.38
N SER A 461 -7.49 0.46 -11.74
CA SER A 461 -6.36 1.14 -12.35
C SER A 461 -5.13 0.25 -12.52
N GLN A 462 -5.04 -0.89 -11.82
CA GLN A 462 -3.84 -1.74 -11.80
C GLN A 462 -3.91 -3.01 -12.64
N SER A 463 -4.48 -2.98 -13.86
CA SER A 463 -4.11 -3.95 -14.91
C SER A 463 -2.64 -3.80 -15.38
N LEU A 464 -1.78 -3.22 -14.54
CA LEU A 464 -0.47 -2.64 -14.85
C LEU A 464 0.69 -3.63 -14.66
N TYR A 465 0.45 -4.79 -14.04
CA TYR A 465 1.54 -5.71 -13.63
C TYR A 465 1.60 -7.04 -14.35
N GLN A 466 0.48 -7.58 -14.81
CA GLN A 466 0.51 -8.66 -15.80
C GLN A 466 0.28 -8.05 -17.17
N LYS A 467 1.36 -7.94 -17.96
CA LYS A 467 1.24 -7.73 -19.40
C LYS A 467 0.26 -8.77 -19.94
N GLY A 468 -0.91 -8.31 -20.39
CA GLY A 468 -1.90 -9.17 -21.04
C GLY A 468 -2.96 -9.82 -20.15
N PHE A 469 -3.10 -9.48 -18.86
CA PHE A 469 -4.30 -9.86 -18.09
C PHE A 469 -5.51 -9.05 -18.57
N SER A 470 -6.59 -9.74 -18.94
CA SER A 470 -7.85 -9.10 -19.31
C SER A 470 -9.03 -9.81 -18.66
N TRP A 471 -9.85 -9.05 -17.93
CA TRP A 471 -11.11 -9.54 -17.37
C TRP A 471 -12.01 -10.20 -18.42
N LYS A 472 -11.91 -9.82 -19.71
CA LYS A 472 -12.66 -10.47 -20.79
C LYS A 472 -12.37 -11.97 -20.91
N GLN A 473 -11.16 -12.42 -20.58
CA GLN A 473 -10.73 -13.82 -20.71
C GLN A 473 -11.33 -14.75 -19.65
N ILE A 474 -11.72 -14.19 -18.51
CA ILE A 474 -12.31 -14.90 -17.37
C ILE A 474 -13.79 -14.54 -17.17
N HIS A 475 -14.33 -13.63 -17.99
CA HIS A 475 -15.72 -13.18 -17.86
C HIS A 475 -16.71 -14.33 -18.11
N ALA A 476 -16.39 -15.22 -19.04
CA ALA A 476 -17.16 -16.44 -19.29
C ALA A 476 -17.17 -17.37 -18.06
N ASP A 477 -16.03 -17.47 -17.36
CA ASP A 477 -15.85 -18.32 -16.18
C ASP A 477 -16.57 -17.74 -14.95
N LEU A 478 -16.56 -16.42 -14.78
CA LEU A 478 -17.00 -15.77 -13.55
C LEU A 478 -18.49 -15.37 -13.50
N LYS A 479 -19.24 -15.40 -14.61
CA LYS A 479 -20.67 -14.98 -14.67
C LYS A 479 -20.98 -13.63 -13.97
N VAL A 480 -20.05 -12.68 -13.93
CA VAL A 480 -20.17 -11.41 -13.17
C VAL A 480 -21.02 -10.33 -13.85
N ALA A 481 -21.76 -10.67 -14.91
CA ALA A 481 -22.51 -9.69 -15.68
C ALA A 481 -23.48 -8.89 -14.77
N GLY A 482 -23.23 -7.57 -14.64
CA GLY A 482 -24.05 -6.66 -13.82
C GLY A 482 -23.72 -6.59 -12.33
N ARG A 483 -22.69 -7.30 -11.83
CA ARG A 483 -22.32 -7.33 -10.39
C ARG A 483 -20.93 -6.77 -10.09
N THR A 484 -20.50 -5.79 -10.88
CA THR A 484 -19.24 -5.08 -10.64
C THR A 484 -19.51 -3.83 -9.82
N LEU A 485 -18.88 -3.73 -8.65
CA LEU A 485 -18.89 -2.54 -7.80
C LEU A 485 -17.63 -1.72 -8.08
N LEU A 486 -17.77 -0.41 -8.25
CA LEU A 486 -16.63 0.49 -8.45
C LEU A 486 -16.47 1.40 -7.23
N LEU A 487 -15.41 1.18 -6.46
CA LEU A 487 -14.97 2.05 -5.38
C LEU A 487 -14.15 3.18 -5.99
N LYS A 488 -14.65 4.40 -5.83
CA LYS A 488 -14.03 5.57 -6.46
C LYS A 488 -13.24 6.44 -5.50
N ARG A 489 -13.56 6.36 -4.19
CA ARG A 489 -12.97 7.22 -3.15
C ARG A 489 -11.72 6.58 -2.56
N ASN A 490 -10.60 7.30 -2.61
CA ASN A 490 -9.32 6.91 -2.03
C ASN A 490 -9.26 7.37 -0.56
N TYR A 491 -8.95 6.47 0.36
CA TYR A 491 -8.80 6.73 1.80
C TYR A 491 -7.35 6.63 2.28
N ARG A 492 -6.40 6.36 1.39
CA ARG A 492 -4.98 6.16 1.71
C ARG A 492 -4.19 7.45 1.59
N ASN A 493 -4.21 8.04 0.39
CA ASN A 493 -3.37 9.19 0.05
C ASN A 493 -4.08 10.48 0.42
N THR A 494 -3.33 11.57 0.63
CA THR A 494 -3.94 12.90 0.65
C THR A 494 -4.46 13.27 -0.73
N GLN A 495 -5.45 14.17 -0.80
CA GLN A 495 -5.99 14.66 -2.07
C GLN A 495 -4.89 15.22 -2.98
N GLN A 496 -3.92 15.91 -2.40
CA GLN A 496 -2.77 16.49 -3.09
C GLN A 496 -1.87 15.41 -3.71
N ILE A 497 -1.54 14.35 -2.96
CA ILE A 497 -0.76 13.22 -3.48
C ILE A 497 -1.53 12.49 -4.60
N SER A 498 -2.83 12.24 -4.41
CA SER A 498 -3.67 11.60 -5.42
C SER A 498 -3.71 12.40 -6.72
N ALA A 499 -3.89 13.73 -6.65
CA ALA A 499 -3.92 14.59 -7.82
C ALA A 499 -2.56 14.63 -8.55
N ALA A 500 -1.47 14.75 -7.80
CA ALA A 500 -0.11 14.69 -8.33
C ALA A 500 0.18 13.35 -9.03
N CYS A 501 -0.23 12.23 -8.42
CA CYS A 501 -0.08 10.90 -9.02
C CYS A 501 -0.92 10.75 -10.30
N ALA A 502 -2.15 11.26 -10.33
CA ALA A 502 -2.99 11.23 -11.52
C ALA A 502 -2.32 11.95 -12.71
N GLN A 503 -1.62 13.05 -12.44
CA GLN A 503 -0.88 13.80 -13.46
C GLN A 503 0.22 12.95 -14.13
N ILE A 504 0.88 12.06 -13.40
CA ILE A 504 1.94 11.18 -13.94
C ILE A 504 1.41 10.35 -15.12
N LEU A 505 0.16 9.91 -15.03
CA LEU A 505 -0.51 9.06 -16.02
C LEU A 505 -1.30 9.86 -17.07
N ALA A 506 -1.71 11.09 -16.75
CA ALA A 506 -2.55 11.92 -17.62
C ALA A 506 -1.90 12.15 -18.99
N GLY A 507 -2.69 12.02 -20.05
CA GLY A 507 -2.22 12.22 -21.43
C GLY A 507 -1.32 11.10 -21.97
N THR A 508 -1.26 9.95 -21.30
CA THR A 508 -0.46 8.79 -21.74
C THR A 508 -1.32 7.54 -21.88
N GLU A 509 -0.86 6.57 -22.67
CA GLU A 509 -1.47 5.22 -22.73
C GLU A 509 -1.14 4.37 -21.47
N ALA A 510 -0.48 4.97 -20.47
CA ALA A 510 -0.08 4.29 -19.25
C ALA A 510 -1.21 4.22 -18.22
N GLY A 511 -2.22 5.09 -18.26
CA GLY A 511 -3.34 5.10 -17.32
C GLY A 511 -4.71 5.01 -17.99
N ASP A 512 -5.65 4.36 -17.31
CA ASP A 512 -7.07 4.33 -17.68
C ASP A 512 -7.81 5.56 -17.09
N GLU A 513 -8.99 5.90 -17.61
CA GLU A 513 -9.78 7.04 -17.13
C GLU A 513 -10.06 6.99 -15.62
N ASP A 514 -10.25 5.80 -15.07
CA ASP A 514 -10.49 5.57 -13.63
C ASP A 514 -9.26 5.88 -12.76
N CYS A 515 -8.04 5.75 -13.31
CA CYS A 515 -6.80 6.09 -12.60
C CYS A 515 -6.63 7.62 -12.49
N ILE A 516 -7.06 8.32 -13.54
CA ILE A 516 -6.89 9.76 -13.74
C ILE A 516 -8.00 10.52 -12.99
N ARG A 517 -9.24 10.01 -13.01
CA ARG A 517 -10.41 10.60 -12.34
C ARG A 517 -10.62 9.96 -10.97
N GLN A 518 -9.70 10.19 -10.04
CA GLN A 518 -9.90 9.80 -8.64
C GLN A 518 -10.87 10.76 -7.93
N TYR A 519 -11.75 10.23 -7.09
CA TYR A 519 -12.59 11.06 -6.23
C TYR A 519 -11.72 11.64 -5.12
N PRO A 520 -12.03 12.87 -4.65
CA PRO A 520 -11.20 13.53 -3.65
C PRO A 520 -11.10 12.68 -2.39
N SER A 521 -9.87 12.48 -1.94
CA SER A 521 -9.59 11.85 -0.66
C SER A 521 -10.14 12.73 0.48
N PRO A 522 -10.69 12.14 1.55
CA PRO A 522 -11.04 12.90 2.76
C PRO A 522 -9.80 13.45 3.48
N HIS A 523 -8.60 12.94 3.17
CA HIS A 523 -7.36 13.41 3.77
C HIS A 523 -6.78 14.55 2.95
N HIS A 524 -6.44 15.64 3.62
CA HIS A 524 -5.70 16.76 3.03
C HIS A 524 -4.30 16.83 3.63
N GLY A 525 -3.35 17.30 2.83
CA GLY A 525 -1.97 17.56 3.24
C GLY A 525 -1.32 18.59 2.32
N ASP A 526 0.01 18.64 2.33
CA ASP A 526 0.76 19.55 1.47
C ASP A 526 0.90 19.00 0.05
N LEU A 527 1.27 19.86 -0.90
CA LEU A 527 1.66 19.43 -2.23
C LEU A 527 2.92 18.55 -2.16
N PRO A 528 3.02 17.45 -2.93
CA PRO A 528 4.23 16.67 -3.02
C PRO A 528 5.43 17.52 -3.47
N LEU A 529 6.58 17.29 -2.84
CA LEU A 529 7.82 18.02 -3.14
C LEU A 529 8.56 17.34 -4.28
N VAL A 530 9.11 18.12 -5.20
CA VAL A 530 10.07 17.64 -6.20
C VAL A 530 11.37 18.40 -6.00
N TRP A 531 12.43 17.69 -5.67
CA TRP A 531 13.77 18.26 -5.66
C TRP A 531 14.54 17.84 -6.91
N GLN A 532 15.08 18.84 -7.61
CA GLN A 532 15.92 18.67 -8.79
C GLN A 532 17.27 19.36 -8.57
N GLY A 533 18.33 18.56 -8.47
CA GLY A 533 19.70 19.04 -8.31
C GLY A 533 20.73 17.94 -8.54
N GLU A 534 21.95 18.34 -8.90
CA GLU A 534 23.06 17.41 -9.17
C GLU A 534 23.94 17.17 -7.93
N ASP A 535 23.78 17.96 -6.87
CA ASP A 535 24.55 17.81 -5.63
C ASP A 535 23.95 16.71 -4.75
N GLU A 536 24.59 15.54 -4.76
CA GLU A 536 24.25 14.38 -3.92
C GLU A 536 24.21 14.71 -2.42
N ARG A 537 25.03 15.65 -1.94
CA ARG A 537 25.05 16.05 -0.53
C ARG A 537 23.85 16.92 -0.18
N GLU A 538 23.51 17.86 -1.05
CA GLU A 538 22.30 18.67 -0.88
C GLU A 538 21.05 17.79 -0.92
N GLU A 539 21.02 16.81 -1.83
CA GLU A 539 19.93 15.84 -1.95
C GLU A 539 19.64 15.16 -0.61
N ILE A 540 20.66 14.51 -0.04
CA ILE A 540 20.48 13.68 1.15
C ILE A 540 20.11 14.54 2.38
N LEU A 541 20.62 15.77 2.47
CA LEU A 541 20.25 16.72 3.51
C LEU A 541 18.77 17.11 3.41
N ARG A 542 18.26 17.33 2.19
CA ARG A 542 16.85 17.64 1.97
C ARG A 542 15.93 16.45 2.25
N ILE A 543 16.35 15.24 1.89
CA ILE A 543 15.62 14.01 2.24
C ILE A 543 15.52 13.87 3.76
N ARG A 544 16.61 14.11 4.49
CA ARG A 544 16.61 14.12 5.95
C ARG A 544 15.61 15.12 6.51
N ASP A 545 15.70 16.38 6.08
CA ASP A 545 14.88 17.47 6.59
C ASP A 545 13.40 17.24 6.27
N PHE A 546 13.10 16.67 5.10
CA PHE A 546 11.76 16.23 4.72
C PHE A 546 11.19 15.21 5.72
N PHE A 547 11.93 14.15 6.04
CA PHE A 547 11.46 13.13 6.98
C PHE A 547 11.25 13.67 8.39
N ILE A 548 12.20 14.46 8.92
CA ILE A 548 12.08 15.07 10.26
C ILE A 548 10.87 15.99 10.33
N THR A 549 10.69 16.85 9.33
CA THR A 549 9.57 17.80 9.29
C THR A 549 8.22 17.07 9.23
N CYS A 550 8.12 16.04 8.40
CA CYS A 550 6.91 15.23 8.28
C CYS A 550 6.62 14.44 9.57
N ALA A 551 7.64 13.83 10.17
CA ALA A 551 7.49 13.08 11.42
C ALA A 551 6.97 13.96 12.56
N LYS A 552 7.48 15.18 12.71
CA LYS A 552 6.97 16.18 13.67
C LYS A 552 5.52 16.58 13.37
N LYS A 553 5.25 16.99 12.12
CA LYS A 553 3.93 17.47 11.69
C LYS A 553 2.83 16.42 11.91
N TYR A 554 3.09 15.17 11.53
CA TYR A 554 2.10 14.10 11.60
C TYR A 554 2.20 13.26 12.88
N ARG A 555 3.21 13.51 13.73
CA ARG A 555 3.48 12.78 14.98
C ARG A 555 3.65 11.28 14.78
N LEU A 556 4.39 10.91 13.74
CA LEU A 556 4.67 9.52 13.37
C LEU A 556 6.18 9.27 13.42
N PRO A 557 6.61 8.04 13.72
CA PRO A 557 8.02 7.77 13.90
C PRO A 557 8.76 7.81 12.57
N LEU A 558 10.04 8.17 12.62
CA LEU A 558 10.89 8.23 11.43
C LEU A 558 11.05 6.86 10.76
N HIS A 559 11.11 5.79 11.54
CA HIS A 559 11.25 4.44 10.98
C HIS A 559 10.02 3.97 10.19
N GLY A 560 8.86 4.63 10.32
CA GLY A 560 7.71 4.38 9.44
C GLY A 560 7.94 4.82 7.99
N SER A 561 9.01 5.56 7.72
CA SER A 561 9.29 6.14 6.40
C SER A 561 9.97 5.16 5.44
N ALA A 562 9.84 5.43 4.14
CA ALA A 562 10.54 4.69 3.11
C ALA A 562 11.21 5.55 2.02
N ILE A 563 12.33 5.06 1.50
CA ILE A 563 12.92 5.51 0.25
C ILE A 563 12.74 4.42 -0.81
N LEU A 564 12.13 4.78 -1.93
CA LEU A 564 11.86 3.89 -3.04
C LEU A 564 12.76 4.23 -4.21
N CYS A 565 13.54 3.26 -4.67
CA CYS A 565 14.50 3.45 -5.76
C CYS A 565 14.20 2.49 -6.92
N PRO A 566 14.61 2.82 -8.16
CA PRO A 566 14.53 1.88 -9.27
C PRO A 566 15.42 0.64 -9.09
N SER A 567 16.63 0.82 -8.55
CA SER A 567 17.63 -0.25 -8.41
C SER A 567 17.93 -0.63 -6.95
N ILE A 568 18.37 -1.86 -6.74
CA ILE A 568 18.86 -2.35 -5.42
C ILE A 568 20.09 -1.56 -4.98
N GLN A 569 21.00 -1.24 -5.91
CA GLN A 569 22.22 -0.50 -5.64
C GLN A 569 21.90 0.91 -5.12
N GLY A 570 21.02 1.64 -5.80
CA GLY A 570 20.58 2.97 -5.38
C GLY A 570 19.93 2.94 -3.99
N ALA A 571 19.06 1.97 -3.73
CA ALA A 571 18.45 1.81 -2.41
C ALA A 571 19.50 1.58 -1.30
N LYS A 572 20.55 0.79 -1.56
CA LYS A 572 21.66 0.58 -0.61
C LYS A 572 22.47 1.87 -0.38
N GLN A 573 22.74 2.64 -1.43
CA GLN A 573 23.48 3.91 -1.33
C GLN A 573 22.71 4.96 -0.51
N TYR A 574 21.41 5.14 -0.75
CA TYR A 574 20.59 6.04 0.07
C TYR A 574 20.55 5.61 1.54
N ALA A 575 20.47 4.30 1.84
CA ALA A 575 20.53 3.82 3.21
C ALA A 575 21.85 4.21 3.88
N GLN A 576 22.98 3.95 3.22
CA GLN A 576 24.30 4.27 3.74
C GLN A 576 24.48 5.78 4.00
N ARG A 577 24.03 6.63 3.07
CA ARG A 577 24.18 8.09 3.20
C ARG A 577 23.27 8.69 4.27
N LEU A 578 22.05 8.18 4.44
CA LEU A 578 21.19 8.60 5.55
C LEU A 578 21.78 8.19 6.91
N ASP A 579 22.34 6.98 6.99
CA ASP A 579 22.95 6.47 8.21
C ASP A 579 24.16 7.33 8.62
N GLN A 580 24.95 7.80 7.64
CA GLN A 580 26.04 8.77 7.85
C GLN A 580 25.56 10.13 8.38
N LEU A 581 24.31 10.52 8.13
CA LEU A 581 23.69 11.72 8.68
C LEU A 581 23.01 11.49 10.04
N GLY A 582 23.13 10.29 10.60
CA GLY A 582 22.54 9.91 11.90
C GLY A 582 21.10 9.41 11.82
N LEU A 583 20.55 9.21 10.61
CA LEU A 583 19.21 8.62 10.44
C LEU A 583 19.35 7.14 10.14
N LYS A 584 18.98 6.29 11.10
CA LYS A 584 19.00 4.84 10.94
C LYS A 584 18.19 4.43 9.71
N ALA A 585 18.87 3.97 8.67
CA ALA A 585 18.25 3.56 7.41
C ALA A 585 18.87 2.24 6.93
N LYS A 586 18.05 1.34 6.37
CA LYS A 586 18.51 0.03 5.91
C LYS A 586 17.79 -0.41 4.65
N PHE A 587 18.55 -1.03 3.75
CA PHE A 587 17.98 -1.72 2.60
C PHE A 587 17.19 -2.96 3.02
N VAL A 588 15.97 -3.09 2.48
CA VAL A 588 15.06 -4.20 2.75
C VAL A 588 14.64 -4.85 1.44
N GLY A 589 14.91 -6.15 1.30
CA GLY A 589 14.46 -6.95 0.16
C GLY A 589 13.04 -7.47 0.32
N SER A 590 12.42 -7.92 -0.78
CA SER A 590 11.02 -8.38 -0.85
C SER A 590 10.66 -9.56 0.08
N LYS A 591 11.65 -10.35 0.54
CA LYS A 591 11.43 -11.52 1.40
C LYS A 591 11.64 -11.26 2.90
N GLU A 592 12.19 -10.10 3.27
CA GLU A 592 12.61 -9.78 4.65
C GLU A 592 11.96 -8.48 5.17
N ILE A 593 10.72 -8.20 4.77
CA ILE A 593 10.07 -6.93 5.12
C ILE A 593 9.43 -7.00 6.51
N ASP A 594 10.15 -6.51 7.51
CA ASP A 594 9.57 -6.09 8.78
C ASP A 594 9.29 -4.58 8.74
N LEU A 595 8.02 -4.23 8.60
CA LEU A 595 7.56 -2.83 8.61
C LEU A 595 7.76 -2.15 9.97
N ARG A 596 7.87 -2.92 11.06
CA ARG A 596 8.04 -2.41 12.43
C ARG A 596 9.50 -2.22 12.81
N ALA A 597 10.43 -2.64 11.95
CA ALA A 597 11.85 -2.51 12.25
C ALA A 597 12.25 -1.04 12.46
N PRO A 598 13.16 -0.74 13.40
CA PRO A 598 13.41 0.63 13.87
C PRO A 598 14.42 1.40 13.00
N TYR A 599 14.19 1.39 11.69
CA TYR A 599 14.96 2.13 10.70
C TYR A 599 14.08 2.54 9.52
N ILE A 600 14.46 3.59 8.81
CA ILE A 600 13.89 3.99 7.53
C ILE A 600 14.17 2.88 6.51
N LYS A 601 13.14 2.45 5.79
CA LYS A 601 13.26 1.35 4.83
C LYS A 601 13.68 1.90 3.48
N THR A 602 14.81 1.44 2.95
CA THR A 602 15.13 1.68 1.55
C THR A 602 14.85 0.42 0.75
N MET A 603 14.13 0.53 -0.36
CA MET A 603 13.74 -0.63 -1.15
C MET A 603 13.53 -0.26 -2.62
N THR A 604 13.40 -1.28 -3.47
CA THR A 604 13.07 -1.06 -4.87
C THR A 604 11.58 -0.69 -5.03
N LEU A 605 11.24 0.12 -6.04
CA LEU A 605 9.85 0.44 -6.41
C LEU A 605 8.97 -0.82 -6.56
N HIS A 606 9.52 -1.90 -7.14
CA HIS A 606 8.82 -3.18 -7.29
C HIS A 606 8.48 -3.83 -5.94
N SER A 607 9.43 -3.84 -5.00
CA SER A 607 9.25 -4.43 -3.67
C SER A 607 8.27 -3.65 -2.79
N ALA A 608 8.06 -2.36 -3.09
CA ALA A 608 7.13 -1.50 -2.36
C ALA A 608 5.66 -1.72 -2.74
N LYS A 609 5.39 -2.54 -3.77
CA LYS A 609 4.03 -2.83 -4.22
C LYS A 609 3.22 -3.49 -3.10
N GLY A 610 2.01 -2.98 -2.88
CA GLY A 610 1.13 -3.45 -1.80
C GLY A 610 1.52 -2.97 -0.40
N LEU A 611 2.66 -2.29 -0.26
CA LEU A 611 3.05 -1.62 0.98
C LEU A 611 2.57 -0.17 0.96
N GLU A 612 2.59 0.44 2.14
CA GLU A 612 2.17 1.81 2.38
C GLU A 612 3.06 2.38 3.47
N PHE A 613 3.46 3.65 3.29
CA PHE A 613 4.29 4.33 4.27
C PHE A 613 3.73 5.74 4.50
N PRO A 614 3.71 6.23 5.74
CA PRO A 614 3.34 7.61 6.03
C PRO A 614 4.10 8.62 5.17
N PHE A 615 5.41 8.45 5.07
CA PHE A 615 6.31 9.34 4.35
C PHE A 615 7.14 8.55 3.34
N VAL A 616 7.13 8.99 2.08
CA VAL A 616 7.88 8.34 1.01
C VAL A 616 8.75 9.36 0.29
N VAL A 617 10.00 8.96 0.06
CA VAL A 617 10.85 9.59 -0.95
C VAL A 617 11.02 8.63 -2.12
N VAL A 618 10.75 9.08 -3.35
CA VAL A 618 11.16 8.37 -4.56
C VAL A 618 12.51 8.93 -4.99
N GLY A 619 13.57 8.17 -4.73
CA GLY A 619 14.96 8.56 -5.01
C GLY A 619 15.43 8.02 -6.35
N LEU A 620 15.69 8.91 -7.30
CA LEU A 620 16.01 8.61 -8.70
C LEU A 620 17.46 8.94 -9.08
N SER A 621 18.21 9.71 -8.28
CA SER A 621 19.56 10.17 -8.66
C SER A 621 20.56 9.03 -8.88
N GLU A 622 20.48 7.96 -8.09
CA GLU A 622 21.45 6.85 -8.12
C GLU A 622 21.24 5.83 -9.26
N SER A 623 20.25 6.06 -10.13
CA SER A 623 19.96 5.13 -11.23
C SER A 623 19.24 5.80 -12.38
N THR A 624 19.57 5.43 -13.61
CA THR A 624 18.77 5.81 -14.76
C THR A 624 17.37 5.20 -14.66
N PHE A 625 16.35 6.03 -14.82
CA PHE A 625 14.95 5.64 -14.79
C PHE A 625 14.16 6.49 -15.78
N PRO A 626 13.42 5.93 -16.74
CA PRO A 626 13.01 4.54 -16.87
C PRO A 626 14.15 3.59 -17.26
N GLN A 627 14.08 2.35 -16.77
CA GLN A 627 14.96 1.27 -17.21
C GLN A 627 14.30 0.54 -18.38
N ILE A 628 14.89 0.67 -19.57
CA ILE A 628 14.44 0.02 -20.80
C ILE A 628 15.61 -0.80 -21.32
N GLU A 629 15.37 -2.07 -21.66
CA GLU A 629 16.40 -2.93 -22.23
C GLU A 629 16.84 -2.39 -23.60
N GLU A 630 18.15 -2.36 -23.84
CA GLU A 630 18.75 -1.77 -25.06
C GLU A 630 18.33 -2.49 -26.34
N ASN A 631 18.07 -3.79 -26.26
CA ASN A 631 17.77 -4.65 -27.42
C ASN A 631 16.26 -4.87 -27.65
N LEU A 632 15.39 -4.09 -27.00
CA LEU A 632 13.95 -4.19 -27.25
C LEU A 632 13.59 -3.64 -28.64
N PRO A 633 12.72 -4.34 -29.38
CA PRO A 633 12.19 -3.82 -30.63
C PRO A 633 11.51 -2.44 -30.42
N PRO A 634 11.61 -1.49 -31.36
CA PRO A 634 11.11 -0.12 -31.16
C PRO A 634 9.64 -0.02 -30.74
N GLN A 635 8.81 -0.95 -31.22
CA GLN A 635 7.39 -1.04 -30.90
C GLN A 635 7.14 -1.45 -29.43
N GLU A 636 8.07 -2.18 -28.81
CA GLU A 636 8.00 -2.58 -27.40
C GLU A 636 8.58 -1.50 -26.47
N ILE A 637 9.45 -0.62 -26.96
CA ILE A 637 10.03 0.48 -26.17
C ILE A 637 8.93 1.37 -25.58
N ALA A 638 7.92 1.75 -26.38
CA ALA A 638 6.81 2.58 -25.89
C ALA A 638 5.99 1.87 -24.79
N ILE A 639 5.78 0.56 -24.92
CA ILE A 639 5.06 -0.25 -23.93
C ILE A 639 5.90 -0.39 -22.65
N ALA A 640 7.21 -0.63 -22.78
CA ALA A 640 8.15 -0.69 -21.67
C ALA A 640 8.22 0.66 -20.94
N LEU A 641 8.23 1.76 -21.69
CA LEU A 641 8.22 3.11 -21.13
C LEU A 641 6.94 3.37 -20.32
N ASN A 642 5.78 3.00 -20.86
CA ASN A 642 4.51 3.09 -20.13
C ASN A 642 4.52 2.20 -18.88
N ALA A 643 5.13 1.02 -18.93
CA ALA A 643 5.31 0.16 -17.75
C ALA A 643 6.17 0.83 -16.67
N GLN A 644 7.27 1.49 -17.05
CA GLN A 644 8.12 2.24 -16.12
C GLN A 644 7.40 3.48 -15.55
N ARG A 645 6.58 4.17 -16.35
CA ARG A 645 5.73 5.29 -15.87
C ARG A 645 4.70 4.82 -14.84
N ARG A 646 4.12 3.63 -15.04
CA ARG A 646 3.23 2.99 -14.06
C ARG A 646 3.96 2.63 -12.78
N LEU A 647 5.18 2.11 -12.89
CA LEU A 647 6.02 1.84 -11.73
C LEU A 647 6.33 3.12 -10.93
N PHE A 648 6.56 4.24 -11.62
CA PHE A 648 6.73 5.54 -10.98
C PHE A 648 5.47 6.00 -10.24
N TYR A 649 4.31 5.94 -10.90
CA TYR A 649 3.01 6.21 -10.30
C TYR A 649 2.79 5.35 -9.03
N VAL A 650 3.11 4.07 -9.10
CA VAL A 650 2.97 3.15 -7.97
C VAL A 650 3.83 3.60 -6.82
N GLY A 651 5.11 3.89 -7.06
CA GLY A 651 6.03 4.40 -6.06
C GLY A 651 5.49 5.63 -5.35
N CYS A 652 5.05 6.62 -6.12
CA CYS A 652 4.46 7.85 -5.58
C CYS A 652 3.19 7.57 -4.75
N SER A 653 2.30 6.68 -5.24
CA SER A 653 1.06 6.31 -4.56
C SER A 653 1.25 5.49 -3.28
N ARG A 654 2.49 5.08 -2.93
CA ARG A 654 2.78 4.42 -1.64
C ARG A 654 2.75 5.41 -0.46
N ALA A 655 2.83 6.71 -0.74
CA ALA A 655 2.88 7.79 0.24
C ALA A 655 1.50 8.10 0.82
N MET A 656 1.30 7.92 2.13
CA MET A 656 -0.01 8.21 2.74
C MET A 656 -0.18 9.69 3.09
N ARG A 657 0.85 10.34 3.66
CA ARG A 657 0.77 11.69 4.22
C ARG A 657 1.67 12.70 3.53
N ALA A 658 2.89 12.29 3.17
CA ALA A 658 3.85 13.16 2.50
C ALA A 658 4.66 12.40 1.45
N LEU A 659 4.86 13.04 0.31
CA LEU A 659 5.64 12.52 -0.82
C LEU A 659 6.72 13.53 -1.22
N MET A 660 7.94 13.04 -1.39
CA MET A 660 9.01 13.75 -2.07
C MET A 660 9.51 12.90 -3.24
N VAL A 661 9.80 13.54 -4.37
CA VAL A 661 10.52 12.94 -5.49
C VAL A 661 11.85 13.66 -5.62
N SER A 662 12.93 12.90 -5.70
CA SER A 662 14.29 13.41 -5.73
C SER A 662 15.05 12.82 -6.90
N GLY A 663 15.71 13.66 -7.70
CA GLY A 663 16.46 13.20 -8.87
C GLY A 663 17.08 14.34 -9.66
N THR A 664 17.84 14.01 -10.69
CA THR A 664 18.33 14.95 -11.71
C THR A 664 17.48 14.85 -12.98
N LYS A 665 17.50 15.87 -13.84
CA LYS A 665 16.88 15.80 -15.19
C LYS A 665 17.43 14.64 -16.01
N THR A 666 18.72 14.36 -15.89
CA THR A 666 19.39 13.24 -16.57
C THR A 666 19.00 11.88 -16.00
N SER A 667 18.66 11.79 -14.70
CA SER A 667 18.26 10.54 -14.07
C SER A 667 16.86 10.10 -14.45
N CYS A 668 15.93 11.04 -14.68
CA CYS A 668 14.54 10.72 -15.01
C CYS A 668 13.79 11.74 -15.86
N GLN A 669 13.43 11.33 -17.07
CA GLN A 669 12.62 12.13 -18.00
C GLN A 669 11.20 12.41 -17.52
N PHE A 670 10.65 11.63 -16.57
CA PHE A 670 9.30 11.89 -16.06
C PHE A 670 9.22 13.15 -15.18
N LEU A 671 10.37 13.67 -14.71
CA LEU A 671 10.43 14.87 -13.86
C LEU A 671 10.22 16.17 -14.65
N GLU A 672 10.39 16.17 -15.97
CA GLU A 672 10.26 17.38 -16.80
C GLU A 672 8.80 17.79 -17.01
N HIS A 673 7.87 16.84 -16.91
CA HIS A 673 6.47 17.03 -17.23
C HIS A 673 5.57 17.23 -15.99
N LEU A 674 6.16 17.45 -14.81
CA LEU A 674 5.42 17.69 -13.57
C LEU A 674 5.02 19.17 -13.47
N ASP A 675 3.75 19.43 -13.14
CA ASP A 675 3.14 20.78 -13.14
C ASP A 675 3.17 21.37 -11.72
N GLU A 676 3.54 22.64 -11.62
CA GLU A 676 3.59 23.40 -10.37
C GLU A 676 2.24 23.51 -9.66
N ASN A 677 1.12 23.31 -10.37
CA ASN A 677 -0.21 23.24 -9.77
C ASN A 677 -0.41 22.02 -8.86
N TYR A 678 0.31 20.93 -9.11
CA TYR A 678 0.18 19.66 -8.37
C TYR A 678 1.44 19.30 -7.58
N TRP A 679 2.57 19.94 -7.88
CA TRP A 679 3.87 19.64 -7.30
C TRP A 679 4.56 20.91 -6.83
N GLN A 680 5.17 20.86 -5.66
CA GLN A 680 6.05 21.92 -5.19
C GLN A 680 7.46 21.69 -5.75
N LEU A 681 7.87 22.50 -6.74
CA LEU A 681 9.19 22.37 -7.36
C LEU A 681 10.27 23.14 -6.58
N ALA A 682 11.31 22.43 -6.13
CA ALA A 682 12.52 23.00 -5.56
C ALA A 682 13.70 22.72 -6.52
N ARG A 683 14.12 23.76 -7.27
CA ARG A 683 15.25 23.68 -8.22
C ARG A 683 16.46 24.46 -7.70
N THR A 684 17.68 23.96 -7.97
CA THR A 684 18.90 24.76 -7.80
C THR A 684 18.94 25.92 -8.82
N LYS A 685 19.52 27.06 -8.43
CA LYS A 685 19.47 28.34 -9.18
C LYS A 685 20.21 28.36 -10.54
N GLY A 686 20.70 27.23 -11.05
CA GLY A 686 21.50 27.16 -12.28
C GLY A 686 20.72 27.07 -13.60
N ASP A 687 19.43 26.74 -13.55
CA ASP A 687 18.66 26.28 -14.71
C ASP A 687 17.53 27.21 -15.18
N ARG A 688 17.49 28.46 -14.69
CA ARG A 688 16.73 29.53 -15.35
C ARG A 688 17.62 30.17 -16.41
N LYS A 689 17.63 29.59 -17.61
CA LYS A 689 17.97 30.32 -18.83
C LYS A 689 16.70 30.68 -19.57
#